data_AF-A0A351FUW4-F1
#
_entry.id   AF-A0A351FUW4-F1
#
_cell.length_a   1.000
_cell.length_b   1.000
_cell.length_c   1.000
_cell.angle_alpha   90.00
_cell.angle_beta   90.00
_cell.angle_gamma   90.00
#
_symmetry.space_group_name_H-M   'P 1'
#
loop_
_entity.id
_entity.type
_entity.pdbx_description
1 polymer ?
#
loop_
_entity_poly.entity_id
_entity_poly.type
_entity_poly.pdbx_seq_one_letter_code
_entity_poly.pdbx_strand_id
1 'polypeptide(L)'
;IGTDEAQPLAPNALTPGTEPGDSFATANTDIGTLTSQSLLISQEIENPTPYELDFPGSEAEPGHRDIEPQNHLLATQGLVGITTPGDSEDGISTIFYNFREIYGVVGGQPVKNVITENQKQRTREVFELYSEYLGAEFIESDSDGFTIVTGDMRVVDSSLVPEPGGTLGVAGVSFLPDGTPIPIAVMDAAETPNWDDEFGQADGQAEPGKVSWFEVAMHEIGHLLGMGHTDELGPITVMNDAGALVLGNRLEPDYPGDHDVTHGRYLFRPESNDIDLYRFTVGEAGVFSAEILAERQPDASLLDSRLALYQVPADDPDNPILVAQNDDYFSEDSFLSLELEAGDYFVGVSASLNNDYDPTIEDTGIGGTSQGEYDLRLIFRPNALVSIVDTDNTPTAFDGDNDGRAGGVHNFWFRAAPPVGSPEALANPDNPRTVFVYKDAATGGDGSENSPVNSVDGSGAGSSAFDIAREGTRTQPGDIVRIVASEGVDNDLATLNDNEAYEFGFTELATTLEDGDSLTVPQGVTVMVDEGTVFKFRNSFVVTGSTNLDIDRSQSAFQVLGTPNNSVYFTSLLDEEVGKDDDPGTGDPGPEDWGGIIYQQDKDRAEGRFLWERRGIFLDHVNHADIKYGGGTVLVDGQARTPSAIDLTRARPTISQNTLTFNARAAIAADPDSFEETNFHSPTFQTAGAFTSDYVRVGPDIDGNFLDNNSQNGMRIRVLTGAGQETAPMTVSGRWDDISIAHILTDKLEVRGTAGGPRLEETPPPAELVTLDSPNGAPVGSLAGTFDYRLTFIDAKGVEGPASDVTGSITVGTSGAVTLGNLPPVAGSFVARRLYRQVPGTTDYEFVQQ
;
A
#
# COMPACT_ATOMS: atom_id res chain seq x y z
N ILE A 1 17.95 -17.28 15.58
CA ILE A 1 18.43 -18.33 16.52
C ILE A 1 17.82 -19.63 16.05
N GLY A 2 18.60 -20.71 15.93
CA GLY A 2 18.01 -22.03 15.69
C GLY A 2 17.95 -22.53 14.26
N THR A 3 18.61 -21.85 13.33
CA THR A 3 18.93 -22.32 11.98
C THR A 3 20.34 -21.84 11.60
N ASP A 4 21.02 -22.51 10.67
CA ASP A 4 22.28 -22.08 10.06
C ASP A 4 22.10 -21.21 8.80
N GLU A 5 20.86 -20.78 8.52
CA GLU A 5 20.58 -19.77 7.50
C GLU A 5 21.43 -18.51 7.70
N ALA A 6 22.03 -18.06 6.60
CA ALA A 6 22.81 -16.84 6.58
C ALA A 6 21.91 -15.62 6.75
N GLN A 7 22.31 -14.70 7.63
CA GLN A 7 21.63 -13.41 7.71
C GLN A 7 21.80 -12.66 6.38
N PRO A 8 20.73 -12.03 5.85
CA PRO A 8 20.83 -11.29 4.61
C PRO A 8 21.84 -10.15 4.72
N LEU A 9 22.64 -9.99 3.67
CA LEU A 9 23.50 -8.83 3.50
C LEU A 9 22.77 -7.76 2.68
N ALA A 10 23.28 -6.53 2.75
CA ALA A 10 22.86 -5.48 1.84
C ALA A 10 23.06 -5.93 0.38
N PRO A 11 22.14 -5.58 -0.54
CA PRO A 11 22.24 -5.95 -1.94
C PRO A 11 23.55 -5.42 -2.54
N ASN A 12 24.16 -6.22 -3.41
CA ASN A 12 25.26 -5.77 -4.23
C ASN A 12 24.73 -5.29 -5.58
N ALA A 13 25.04 -4.05 -5.93
CA ALA A 13 24.69 -3.52 -7.25
C ALA A 13 25.58 -4.13 -8.33
N LEU A 14 24.97 -4.52 -9.45
CA LEU A 14 25.63 -5.00 -10.65
C LEU A 14 25.14 -4.16 -11.83
N THR A 15 26.07 -3.52 -12.51
CA THR A 15 25.80 -2.88 -13.80
C THR A 15 26.35 -3.78 -14.90
N PRO A 16 25.51 -4.32 -15.80
CA PRO A 16 25.96 -5.11 -16.93
C PRO A 16 27.04 -4.40 -17.75
N GLY A 17 28.04 -5.13 -18.23
CA GLY A 17 29.12 -4.53 -19.04
C GLY A 17 28.67 -4.11 -20.46
N THR A 18 27.57 -4.69 -20.93
CA THR A 18 26.90 -4.45 -22.21
C THR A 18 25.40 -4.72 -22.02
N GLU A 19 24.59 -4.22 -22.95
CA GLU A 19 23.19 -4.61 -23.06
C GLU A 19 23.06 -6.14 -23.02
N PRO A 20 22.20 -6.70 -22.15
CA PRO A 20 21.83 -8.09 -22.22
C PRO A 20 21.23 -8.44 -23.58
N GLY A 21 21.33 -9.71 -23.96
CA GLY A 21 20.75 -10.20 -25.21
C GLY A 21 19.42 -10.90 -24.98
N ASP A 22 18.64 -11.01 -26.05
CA ASP A 22 17.30 -11.62 -26.08
C ASP A 22 17.29 -13.13 -26.30
N SER A 23 18.46 -13.75 -26.53
CA SER A 23 18.61 -15.19 -26.72
C SER A 23 19.54 -15.83 -25.69
N PHE A 24 19.38 -17.14 -25.45
CA PHE A 24 20.27 -17.89 -24.55
C PHE A 24 21.76 -17.81 -24.94
N ALA A 25 22.06 -17.54 -26.23
CA ALA A 25 23.41 -17.40 -26.74
C ALA A 25 24.03 -16.02 -26.45
N THR A 26 23.19 -14.99 -26.35
CA THR A 26 23.59 -13.58 -26.15
C THR A 26 23.30 -13.05 -24.75
N ALA A 27 22.62 -13.84 -23.91
CA ALA A 27 22.34 -13.52 -22.52
C ALA A 27 23.57 -13.02 -21.75
N ASN A 28 23.37 -12.03 -20.88
CA ASN A 28 24.40 -11.52 -20.00
C ASN A 28 24.86 -12.61 -19.02
N THR A 29 26.17 -12.69 -18.76
CA THR A 29 26.77 -13.73 -17.89
C THR A 29 27.51 -13.16 -16.68
N ASP A 30 27.34 -11.87 -16.39
CA ASP A 30 28.07 -11.15 -15.34
C ASP A 30 27.62 -11.55 -13.92
N ILE A 31 26.41 -12.11 -13.76
CA ILE A 31 25.86 -12.55 -12.47
C ILE A 31 26.71 -13.67 -11.84
N GLY A 32 27.09 -14.68 -12.62
CA GLY A 32 27.81 -15.85 -12.12
C GLY A 32 26.97 -16.71 -11.16
N THR A 33 27.54 -17.09 -10.02
CA THR A 33 26.85 -17.94 -9.02
C THR A 33 26.16 -17.08 -7.97
N LEU A 34 24.86 -17.26 -7.79
CA LEU A 34 24.11 -16.59 -6.73
C LEU A 34 24.55 -17.09 -5.35
N THR A 35 24.58 -16.18 -4.39
CA THR A 35 24.89 -16.44 -2.98
C THR A 35 23.76 -15.89 -2.12
N SER A 36 23.88 -16.01 -0.79
CA SER A 36 22.91 -15.40 0.14
C SER A 36 22.90 -13.86 0.13
N GLN A 37 23.87 -13.22 -0.54
CA GLN A 37 23.81 -11.78 -0.81
C GLN A 37 22.99 -11.53 -2.08
N SER A 38 21.95 -10.70 -1.94
CA SER A 38 21.11 -10.32 -3.08
C SER A 38 21.86 -9.43 -4.08
N LEU A 39 21.36 -9.43 -5.32
CA LEU A 39 21.85 -8.59 -6.40
C LEU A 39 20.76 -7.61 -6.83
N LEU A 40 21.19 -6.40 -7.19
CA LEU A 40 20.34 -5.39 -7.82
C LEU A 40 20.97 -5.02 -9.17
N ILE A 41 20.22 -5.18 -10.24
CA ILE A 41 20.64 -4.94 -11.62
C ILE A 41 19.76 -3.84 -12.19
N SER A 42 20.36 -2.71 -12.57
CA SER A 42 19.64 -1.61 -13.21
C SER A 42 19.87 -1.68 -14.72
N GLN A 43 18.78 -1.72 -15.50
CA GLN A 43 18.76 -1.77 -16.97
C GLN A 43 17.49 -1.08 -17.49
N GLU A 44 17.26 -1.12 -18.79
CA GLU A 44 16.12 -0.50 -19.45
C GLU A 44 15.62 -1.47 -20.53
N ILE A 45 14.30 -1.68 -20.60
CA ILE A 45 13.69 -2.29 -21.78
C ILE A 45 13.42 -1.15 -22.75
N GLU A 46 14.11 -1.12 -23.87
CA GLU A 46 13.96 -0.07 -24.90
C GLU A 46 14.02 -0.69 -26.29
N ASN A 47 13.17 -0.19 -27.19
CA ASN A 47 13.21 -0.51 -28.61
C ASN A 47 13.91 0.59 -29.43
N PRO A 48 15.23 0.49 -29.68
CA PRO A 48 15.94 1.46 -30.51
C PRO A 48 15.96 1.09 -32.00
N THR A 49 15.43 -0.09 -32.37
CA THR A 49 15.48 -0.58 -33.76
C THR A 49 14.14 -0.46 -34.47
N PRO A 50 14.11 0.09 -35.70
CA PRO A 50 12.87 0.23 -36.45
C PRO A 50 12.22 -1.11 -36.78
N TYR A 51 10.91 -1.22 -36.52
CA TYR A 51 10.10 -2.33 -37.01
C TYR A 51 9.64 -2.05 -38.46
N GLU A 52 10.08 -2.87 -39.42
CA GLU A 52 9.88 -2.60 -40.85
C GLU A 52 8.48 -2.98 -41.39
N LEU A 53 7.64 -3.63 -40.60
CA LEU A 53 6.33 -4.14 -41.04
C LEU A 53 5.17 -3.32 -40.46
N ASP A 54 4.24 -2.95 -41.32
CA ASP A 54 2.96 -2.37 -40.88
C ASP A 54 2.06 -3.47 -40.29
N PHE A 55 1.38 -3.14 -39.19
CA PHE A 55 0.33 -3.99 -38.64
C PHE A 55 -0.94 -3.94 -39.53
N PRO A 56 -1.84 -4.93 -39.44
CA PRO A 56 -3.19 -4.80 -40.00
C PRO A 56 -3.94 -3.62 -39.37
N GLY A 57 -4.94 -3.05 -40.08
CA GLY A 57 -5.78 -1.96 -39.55
C GLY A 57 -5.76 -0.65 -40.35
N SER A 58 -5.05 -0.61 -41.48
CA SER A 58 -5.13 0.52 -42.41
C SER A 58 -6.54 0.68 -43.01
N GLU A 59 -6.81 1.81 -43.67
CA GLU A 59 -8.02 2.02 -44.50
C GLU A 59 -8.28 0.91 -45.53
N ALA A 60 -7.24 0.19 -45.96
CA ALA A 60 -7.33 -0.90 -46.92
C ALA A 60 -7.67 -2.27 -46.29
N GLU A 61 -7.96 -2.32 -44.99
CA GLU A 61 -8.29 -3.55 -44.27
C GLU A 61 -9.52 -4.28 -44.88
N PRO A 62 -9.45 -5.60 -45.10
CA PRO A 62 -10.60 -6.38 -45.58
C PRO A 62 -11.73 -6.43 -44.55
N GLY A 63 -12.87 -5.82 -44.86
CA GLY A 63 -14.04 -5.78 -43.97
C GLY A 63 -14.76 -4.45 -44.02
N HIS A 64 -14.00 -3.38 -44.30
CA HIS A 64 -14.53 -2.04 -44.55
C HIS A 64 -15.39 -1.99 -45.80
N ARG A 65 -16.46 -1.19 -45.74
CA ARG A 65 -17.15 -0.72 -46.94
C ARG A 65 -16.62 0.68 -47.25
N ASP A 66 -16.30 0.91 -48.52
CA ASP A 66 -15.99 2.26 -48.99
C ASP A 66 -17.26 3.11 -48.97
N ILE A 67 -17.38 4.03 -48.01
CA ILE A 67 -18.49 4.96 -47.86
C ILE A 67 -17.93 6.39 -48.03
N GLU A 68 -18.34 7.08 -49.10
CA GLU A 68 -17.76 8.39 -49.50
C GLU A 68 -17.63 9.50 -48.42
N PRO A 69 -18.41 9.58 -47.32
CA PRO A 69 -18.24 10.58 -46.28
C PRO A 69 -17.40 10.13 -45.06
N GLN A 70 -16.88 8.90 -45.01
CA GLN A 70 -16.18 8.35 -43.83
C GLN A 70 -14.74 7.96 -44.16
N ASN A 71 -13.84 8.23 -43.21
CA ASN A 71 -12.47 7.71 -43.16
C ASN A 71 -12.32 7.06 -41.78
N HIS A 72 -11.73 5.87 -41.72
CA HIS A 72 -11.55 5.12 -40.48
C HIS A 72 -10.26 5.48 -39.76
N LEU A 73 -9.38 6.24 -40.42
CA LEU A 73 -8.19 6.84 -39.84
C LEU A 73 -8.22 8.35 -40.08
N LEU A 74 -8.16 9.10 -39.00
CA LEU A 74 -8.11 10.56 -39.00
C LEU A 74 -6.65 11.01 -39.07
N ALA A 75 -6.35 11.92 -39.99
CA ALA A 75 -5.15 12.74 -39.87
C ALA A 75 -5.39 13.74 -38.75
N THR A 76 -5.05 13.38 -37.51
CA THR A 76 -5.13 14.28 -36.35
C THR A 76 -4.34 15.53 -36.69
N GLN A 77 -5.00 16.69 -36.83
CA GLN A 77 -4.52 17.87 -37.56
C GLN A 77 -3.14 18.42 -37.13
N GLY A 78 -2.05 17.73 -37.47
CA GLY A 78 -0.66 18.13 -37.23
C GLY A 78 -0.26 18.38 -35.77
N LEU A 79 -1.05 17.93 -34.78
CA LEU A 79 -0.82 18.22 -33.35
C LEU A 79 -0.28 17.03 -32.54
N VAL A 80 -0.34 15.81 -33.08
CA VAL A 80 0.14 14.57 -32.42
C VAL A 80 1.10 13.79 -33.34
N GLY A 81 1.76 14.45 -34.30
CA GLY A 81 2.68 13.75 -35.21
C GLY A 81 2.04 12.77 -36.21
N ILE A 82 0.78 12.36 -36.02
CA ILE A 82 0.05 11.42 -36.89
C ILE A 82 -0.12 12.01 -38.29
N THR A 83 0.76 11.62 -39.21
CA THR A 83 0.59 11.82 -40.64
C THR A 83 0.24 10.47 -41.25
N THR A 84 -0.92 10.34 -41.89
CA THR A 84 -1.24 9.13 -42.66
C THR A 84 -0.12 8.88 -43.69
N PRO A 85 0.67 7.79 -43.58
CA PRO A 85 0.23 6.45 -43.18
C PRO A 85 0.97 5.83 -41.98
N GLY A 86 0.24 5.05 -41.16
CA GLY A 86 0.79 4.08 -40.20
C GLY A 86 1.57 4.70 -39.04
N ASP A 87 1.82 3.90 -38.01
CA ASP A 87 2.82 4.23 -37.01
C ASP A 87 4.21 4.33 -37.66
N SER A 88 4.95 5.37 -37.28
CA SER A 88 6.31 5.64 -37.77
C SER A 88 7.28 5.95 -36.65
N GLU A 89 6.82 5.93 -35.40
CA GLU A 89 7.70 6.03 -34.24
C GLU A 89 8.29 4.64 -33.98
N ASP A 90 9.55 4.62 -33.55
CA ASP A 90 10.22 3.40 -33.12
C ASP A 90 9.91 3.19 -31.63
N GLY A 91 9.42 2.00 -31.26
CA GLY A 91 9.08 1.67 -29.86
C GLY A 91 7.72 2.22 -29.41
N ILE A 92 7.60 2.54 -28.13
CA ILE A 92 6.33 2.91 -27.50
C ILE A 92 6.15 4.44 -27.43
N SER A 93 4.99 4.92 -27.87
CA SER A 93 4.65 6.35 -27.86
C SER A 93 4.25 6.83 -26.47
N THR A 94 4.83 7.92 -25.96
CA THR A 94 4.35 8.57 -24.73
C THR A 94 3.40 9.73 -25.05
N ILE A 95 2.18 9.68 -24.51
CA ILE A 95 1.12 10.66 -24.77
C ILE A 95 0.62 11.27 -23.46
N PHE A 96 0.73 12.59 -23.33
CA PHE A 96 0.19 13.30 -22.17
C PHE A 96 -1.31 13.56 -22.28
N TYR A 97 -2.01 13.64 -21.14
CA TYR A 97 -3.37 14.16 -21.07
C TYR A 97 -3.57 15.00 -19.80
N ASN A 98 -4.66 15.79 -19.74
CA ASN A 98 -4.95 16.67 -18.61
C ASN A 98 -6.44 17.04 -18.52
N PHE A 99 -6.79 17.70 -17.40
CA PHE A 99 -8.14 18.20 -17.10
C PHE A 99 -8.16 19.73 -16.87
N ARG A 100 -7.58 20.52 -17.77
CA ARG A 100 -7.50 22.00 -17.66
C ARG A 100 -8.82 22.64 -17.20
N GLU A 101 -8.73 23.57 -16.24
CA GLU A 101 -9.91 24.34 -15.79
C GLU A 101 -10.49 25.19 -16.92
N ILE A 102 -9.64 25.82 -17.72
CA ILE A 102 -10.04 26.61 -18.90
C ILE A 102 -9.55 25.88 -20.15
N TYR A 103 -10.49 25.52 -21.02
CA TYR A 103 -10.22 24.70 -22.21
C TYR A 103 -10.54 25.41 -23.54
N GLY A 104 -11.01 26.66 -23.50
CA GLY A 104 -11.31 27.37 -24.73
C GLY A 104 -12.11 28.65 -24.53
N VAL A 105 -12.60 29.20 -25.64
CA VAL A 105 -13.38 30.45 -25.68
C VAL A 105 -14.61 30.27 -26.56
N VAL A 106 -15.80 30.53 -26.01
CA VAL A 106 -17.08 30.57 -26.75
C VAL A 106 -17.65 31.98 -26.68
N GLY A 107 -18.01 32.56 -27.83
CA GLY A 107 -18.58 33.92 -27.87
C GLY A 107 -17.67 35.00 -27.27
N GLY A 108 -16.35 34.77 -27.25
CA GLY A 108 -15.36 35.68 -26.66
C GLY A 108 -15.22 35.59 -25.13
N GLN A 109 -15.83 34.60 -24.48
CA GLN A 109 -15.67 34.33 -23.05
C GLN A 109 -14.94 33.00 -22.81
N PRO A 110 -13.97 32.93 -21.89
CA PRO A 110 -13.39 31.66 -21.46
C PRO A 110 -14.47 30.75 -20.87
N VAL A 111 -14.43 29.48 -21.23
CA VAL A 111 -15.32 28.45 -20.68
C VAL A 111 -14.57 27.56 -19.68
N LYS A 112 -15.28 27.08 -18.66
CA LYS A 112 -14.72 26.29 -17.57
C LYS A 112 -15.12 24.82 -17.67
N ASN A 113 -14.17 23.93 -17.42
CA ASN A 113 -14.39 22.49 -17.38
C ASN A 113 -15.25 22.16 -16.16
N VAL A 114 -16.35 21.42 -16.37
CA VAL A 114 -17.25 20.98 -15.31
C VAL A 114 -17.16 19.46 -15.09
N ILE A 115 -16.10 18.82 -15.58
CA ILE A 115 -15.81 17.40 -15.36
C ILE A 115 -15.76 17.06 -13.87
N THR A 116 -16.40 15.96 -13.49
CA THR A 116 -16.44 15.47 -12.11
C THR A 116 -15.23 14.58 -11.79
N GLU A 117 -14.94 14.32 -10.51
CA GLU A 117 -13.86 13.39 -10.14
C GLU A 117 -14.16 11.95 -10.61
N ASN A 118 -15.42 11.53 -10.62
CA ASN A 118 -15.83 10.23 -11.17
C ASN A 118 -15.53 10.17 -12.68
N GLN A 119 -15.83 11.24 -13.42
CA GLN A 119 -15.53 11.33 -14.84
C GLN A 119 -14.02 11.38 -15.13
N LYS A 120 -13.22 12.07 -14.32
CA LYS A 120 -11.75 11.99 -14.41
C LYS A 120 -11.25 10.56 -14.19
N GLN A 121 -11.83 9.85 -13.23
CA GLN A 121 -11.54 8.43 -13.01
C GLN A 121 -11.95 7.57 -14.21
N ARG A 122 -13.10 7.84 -14.83
CA ARG A 122 -13.51 7.18 -16.08
C ARG A 122 -12.52 7.44 -17.23
N THR A 123 -12.00 8.67 -17.36
CA THR A 123 -10.96 9.00 -18.36
C THR A 123 -9.69 8.18 -18.14
N ARG A 124 -9.23 8.07 -16.90
CA ARG A 124 -8.05 7.28 -16.55
C ARG A 124 -8.20 5.83 -16.99
N GLU A 125 -9.35 5.24 -16.70
CA GLU A 125 -9.67 3.86 -17.12
C GLU A 125 -9.79 3.70 -18.63
N VAL A 126 -10.26 4.73 -19.35
CA VAL A 126 -10.25 4.72 -20.82
C VAL A 126 -8.82 4.68 -21.35
N PHE A 127 -7.91 5.48 -20.80
CA PHE A 127 -6.50 5.46 -21.22
C PHE A 127 -5.82 4.14 -20.90
N GLU A 128 -6.07 3.57 -19.71
CA GLU A 128 -5.61 2.23 -19.32
C GLU A 128 -6.04 1.16 -20.32
N LEU A 129 -7.32 1.16 -20.70
CA LEU A 129 -7.86 0.19 -21.65
C LEU A 129 -7.27 0.35 -23.05
N TYR A 130 -6.78 1.54 -23.42
CA TYR A 130 -6.06 1.71 -24.67
C TYR A 130 -4.59 1.25 -24.52
N SER A 131 -3.88 1.59 -23.44
CA SER A 131 -2.47 1.19 -23.26
C SER A 131 -2.29 -0.33 -23.18
N GLU A 132 -3.27 -1.06 -22.66
CA GLU A 132 -3.30 -2.54 -22.68
C GLU A 132 -3.12 -3.14 -24.08
N TYR A 133 -3.58 -2.45 -25.14
CA TYR A 133 -3.58 -3.00 -26.50
C TYR A 133 -2.66 -2.28 -27.47
N LEU A 134 -2.34 -1.02 -27.20
CA LEU A 134 -1.63 -0.12 -28.10
C LEU A 134 -0.20 0.08 -27.64
N GLY A 135 0.72 0.30 -28.58
CA GLY A 135 2.08 0.74 -28.23
C GLY A 135 2.12 2.21 -27.82
N ALA A 136 1.31 2.58 -26.82
CA ALA A 136 1.18 3.94 -26.33
C ALA A 136 0.92 3.98 -24.83
N GLU A 137 1.77 4.72 -24.14
CA GLU A 137 1.70 4.98 -22.70
C GLU A 137 1.10 6.37 -22.44
N PHE A 138 0.24 6.48 -21.43
CA PHE A 138 -0.48 7.71 -21.12
C PHE A 138 -0.05 8.30 -19.78
N ILE A 139 0.30 9.58 -19.77
CA ILE A 139 0.73 10.28 -18.56
C ILE A 139 -0.20 11.45 -18.25
N GLU A 140 -0.82 11.44 -17.08
CA GLU A 140 -1.58 12.60 -16.61
C GLU A 140 -0.61 13.76 -16.29
N SER A 141 -0.88 14.93 -16.83
CA SER A 141 -0.12 16.16 -16.56
C SER A 141 -1.06 17.29 -16.13
N ASP A 142 -0.49 18.38 -15.64
CA ASP A 142 -1.29 19.55 -15.29
C ASP A 142 -1.83 20.27 -16.55
N SER A 143 -1.17 20.13 -17.70
CA SER A 143 -1.51 20.95 -18.88
C SER A 143 -1.12 20.41 -20.26
N ASP A 144 -0.30 19.38 -20.36
CA ASP A 144 0.25 18.90 -21.63
C ASP A 144 -0.65 17.83 -22.29
N GLY A 145 -0.51 17.73 -23.62
CA GLY A 145 -1.23 16.76 -24.44
C GLY A 145 -2.75 16.94 -24.52
N PHE A 146 -3.49 15.84 -24.47
CA PHE A 146 -4.94 15.80 -24.66
C PHE A 146 -5.70 16.47 -23.52
N THR A 147 -6.62 17.39 -23.84
CA THR A 147 -7.48 18.01 -22.84
C THR A 147 -8.84 17.31 -22.83
N ILE A 148 -9.22 16.70 -21.70
CA ILE A 148 -10.50 15.98 -21.57
C ILE A 148 -11.50 16.80 -20.74
N VAL A 149 -12.69 17.02 -21.30
CA VAL A 149 -13.60 18.06 -20.82
C VAL A 149 -15.05 17.57 -20.79
N THR A 150 -15.77 17.91 -19.74
CA THR A 150 -17.24 18.02 -19.78
C THR A 150 -17.59 19.50 -19.88
N GLY A 151 -18.24 19.91 -20.97
CA GLY A 151 -18.32 21.34 -21.34
C GLY A 151 -19.14 21.68 -22.58
N ASP A 152 -18.91 22.89 -23.11
CA ASP A 152 -19.58 23.45 -24.28
C ASP A 152 -18.80 23.08 -25.54
N MET A 153 -19.32 22.14 -26.32
CA MET A 153 -18.73 21.62 -27.55
C MET A 153 -18.46 22.67 -28.63
N ARG A 154 -19.08 23.85 -28.53
CA ARG A 154 -18.89 24.94 -29.52
C ARG A 154 -17.49 25.53 -29.51
N VAL A 155 -16.64 25.15 -28.55
CA VAL A 155 -15.21 25.44 -28.59
C VAL A 155 -14.47 24.73 -29.73
N VAL A 156 -15.01 23.61 -30.22
CA VAL A 156 -14.47 22.85 -31.35
C VAL A 156 -15.19 23.25 -32.64
N ASP A 157 -16.52 23.18 -32.65
CA ASP A 157 -17.34 23.67 -33.77
C ASP A 157 -18.49 24.56 -33.30
N SER A 158 -18.40 25.84 -33.61
CA SER A 158 -19.42 26.86 -33.31
C SER A 158 -20.81 26.58 -33.92
N SER A 159 -20.91 25.66 -34.87
CA SER A 159 -22.17 25.25 -35.51
C SER A 159 -22.98 24.25 -34.69
N LEU A 160 -22.35 23.57 -33.73
CA LEU A 160 -22.99 22.60 -32.84
C LEU A 160 -24.03 23.28 -31.94
N VAL A 161 -25.08 22.53 -31.60
CA VAL A 161 -26.18 22.97 -30.74
C VAL A 161 -26.17 22.10 -29.49
N PRO A 162 -25.63 22.59 -28.35
CA PRO A 162 -25.68 21.86 -27.08
C PRO A 162 -27.12 21.75 -26.58
N GLU A 163 -27.70 20.55 -26.65
CA GLU A 163 -29.06 20.25 -26.19
C GLU A 163 -29.19 18.78 -25.75
N PRO A 164 -30.02 18.47 -24.73
CA PRO A 164 -30.22 17.08 -24.30
C PRO A 164 -30.74 16.16 -25.40
N GLY A 165 -30.09 15.01 -25.57
CA GLY A 165 -30.34 14.02 -26.63
C GLY A 165 -29.78 14.43 -28.01
N GLY A 166 -28.88 15.43 -28.04
CA GLY A 166 -28.18 15.89 -29.23
C GLY A 166 -26.88 15.13 -29.49
N THR A 167 -25.89 15.83 -30.05
CA THR A 167 -24.51 15.33 -30.12
C THR A 167 -23.97 15.21 -28.69
N LEU A 168 -23.51 14.01 -28.31
CA LEU A 168 -23.10 13.72 -26.93
C LEU A 168 -21.64 14.12 -26.64
N GLY A 169 -20.79 14.09 -27.66
CA GLY A 169 -19.37 14.41 -27.57
C GLY A 169 -18.81 14.97 -28.88
N VAL A 170 -17.63 15.60 -28.80
CA VAL A 170 -16.84 15.96 -29.97
C VAL A 170 -15.34 16.04 -29.65
N ALA A 171 -14.52 15.46 -30.52
CA ALA A 171 -13.07 15.61 -30.52
C ALA A 171 -12.58 16.57 -31.60
N GLY A 172 -11.48 17.27 -31.34
CA GLY A 172 -10.85 18.15 -32.31
C GLY A 172 -9.80 19.07 -31.70
N VAL A 173 -9.79 20.33 -32.16
CA VAL A 173 -8.84 21.35 -31.70
C VAL A 173 -9.62 22.54 -31.13
N SER A 174 -9.25 22.97 -29.93
CA SER A 174 -9.68 24.25 -29.37
C SER A 174 -8.52 25.23 -29.25
N PHE A 175 -8.83 26.49 -28.93
CA PHE A 175 -7.87 27.55 -28.72
C PHE A 175 -8.08 28.18 -27.34
N LEU A 176 -7.02 28.18 -26.54
CA LEU A 176 -6.99 28.87 -25.24
C LEU A 176 -7.14 30.40 -25.42
N PRO A 177 -7.45 31.15 -24.35
CA PRO A 177 -7.60 32.61 -24.41
C PRO A 177 -6.37 33.37 -24.95
N ASP A 178 -5.19 32.77 -24.86
CA ASP A 178 -3.93 33.30 -25.39
C ASP A 178 -3.68 32.92 -26.87
N GLY A 179 -4.55 32.11 -27.47
CA GLY A 179 -4.48 31.63 -28.85
C GLY A 179 -3.72 30.32 -29.02
N THR A 180 -3.28 29.67 -27.94
CA THR A 180 -2.60 28.38 -28.00
C THR A 180 -3.57 27.28 -28.45
N PRO A 181 -3.29 26.53 -29.54
CA PRO A 181 -4.10 25.40 -29.97
C PRO A 181 -3.89 24.22 -29.01
N ILE A 182 -4.97 23.51 -28.69
CA ILE A 182 -4.93 22.29 -27.87
C ILE A 182 -5.81 21.18 -28.49
N PRO A 183 -5.34 19.92 -28.54
CA PRO A 183 -6.18 18.78 -28.85
C PRO A 183 -7.15 18.51 -27.69
N ILE A 184 -8.43 18.29 -28.00
CA ILE A 184 -9.49 18.27 -26.99
C ILE A 184 -10.59 17.26 -27.34
N ALA A 185 -11.08 16.56 -26.32
CA ALA A 185 -12.34 15.79 -26.36
C ALA A 185 -13.33 16.45 -25.39
N VAL A 186 -14.51 16.80 -25.89
CA VAL A 186 -15.54 17.52 -25.12
C VAL A 186 -16.82 16.69 -25.08
N MET A 187 -17.18 16.21 -23.89
CA MET A 187 -18.48 15.63 -23.57
C MET A 187 -19.47 16.75 -23.27
N ASP A 188 -20.68 16.72 -23.85
CA ASP A 188 -21.62 17.84 -23.75
C ASP A 188 -22.14 18.04 -22.30
N ALA A 189 -21.86 19.19 -21.72
CA ALA A 189 -22.40 19.58 -20.43
C ALA A 189 -23.92 19.76 -20.46
N ALA A 190 -24.54 20.00 -21.63
CA ALA A 190 -25.99 20.14 -21.77
C ALA A 190 -26.75 18.84 -21.46
N GLU A 191 -26.07 17.68 -21.50
CA GLU A 191 -26.67 16.42 -21.09
C GLU A 191 -26.84 16.29 -19.58
N THR A 192 -26.20 17.13 -18.75
CA THR A 192 -26.39 17.09 -17.29
C THR A 192 -27.85 17.38 -16.90
N PRO A 193 -28.53 16.52 -16.10
CA PRO A 193 -28.01 15.44 -15.25
C PRO A 193 -28.20 14.01 -15.81
N ASN A 194 -28.38 13.86 -17.12
CA ASN A 194 -28.61 12.58 -17.81
C ASN A 194 -27.34 11.74 -17.98
N TRP A 195 -26.15 12.27 -17.67
CA TRP A 195 -24.93 11.46 -17.61
C TRP A 195 -25.05 10.33 -16.58
N ASP A 196 -24.68 9.14 -17.01
CA ASP A 196 -24.30 8.01 -16.16
C ASP A 196 -22.77 8.02 -16.06
N ASP A 197 -22.27 8.19 -14.84
CA ASP A 197 -20.82 8.27 -14.55
C ASP A 197 -20.27 6.89 -14.11
N GLU A 198 -21.05 5.81 -14.23
CA GLU A 198 -20.58 4.44 -13.99
C GLU A 198 -19.62 3.94 -15.11
N PHE A 199 -18.91 2.85 -14.84
CA PHE A 199 -18.08 2.16 -15.84
C PHE A 199 -18.95 1.55 -16.94
N GLY A 200 -18.54 1.71 -18.20
CA GLY A 200 -19.16 1.02 -19.33
C GLY A 200 -20.55 1.55 -19.69
N GLN A 201 -21.35 0.71 -20.31
CA GLN A 201 -22.68 1.06 -20.81
C GLN A 201 -23.66 1.40 -19.69
N ALA A 202 -24.42 2.48 -19.87
CA ALA A 202 -25.47 2.90 -18.93
C ALA A 202 -26.59 1.84 -18.84
N ASP A 203 -27.06 1.54 -17.62
CA ASP A 203 -28.18 0.60 -17.44
C ASP A 203 -29.52 1.27 -17.80
N GLY A 204 -29.84 1.26 -19.09
CA GLY A 204 -31.09 1.82 -19.60
C GLY A 204 -32.38 1.14 -19.11
N GLN A 205 -32.30 -0.02 -18.41
CA GLN A 205 -33.47 -0.62 -17.76
C GLN A 205 -33.65 -0.13 -16.31
N ALA A 206 -32.55 0.02 -15.57
CA ALA A 206 -32.57 0.55 -14.21
C ALA A 206 -32.77 2.08 -14.20
N GLU A 207 -32.13 2.80 -15.13
CA GLU A 207 -32.12 4.26 -15.21
C GLU A 207 -32.56 4.78 -16.61
N PRO A 208 -33.87 4.77 -16.93
CA PRO A 208 -34.35 5.19 -18.23
C PRO A 208 -34.01 6.65 -18.56
N GLY A 209 -33.33 6.88 -19.69
CA GLY A 209 -32.96 8.21 -20.18
C GLY A 209 -31.57 8.67 -19.77
N LYS A 210 -30.81 7.83 -19.06
CA LYS A 210 -29.37 8.02 -18.85
C LYS A 210 -28.56 7.63 -20.09
N VAL A 211 -27.43 8.30 -20.29
CA VAL A 211 -26.43 8.04 -21.34
C VAL A 211 -25.07 7.84 -20.70
N SER A 212 -24.28 6.87 -21.19
CA SER A 212 -22.96 6.57 -20.62
C SER A 212 -21.98 7.67 -20.95
N TRP A 213 -21.40 8.28 -19.92
CA TRP A 213 -20.29 9.21 -20.11
C TRP A 213 -19.02 8.46 -20.55
N PHE A 214 -18.79 7.27 -19.99
CA PHE A 214 -17.62 6.44 -20.27
C PHE A 214 -17.52 6.05 -21.75
N GLU A 215 -18.62 5.56 -22.35
CA GLU A 215 -18.62 5.14 -23.76
C GLU A 215 -18.35 6.32 -24.71
N VAL A 216 -18.97 7.48 -24.42
CA VAL A 216 -18.75 8.71 -25.21
C VAL A 216 -17.31 9.19 -25.06
N ALA A 217 -16.77 9.22 -23.84
CA ALA A 217 -15.39 9.62 -23.62
C ALA A 217 -14.40 8.69 -24.34
N MET A 218 -14.63 7.37 -24.31
CA MET A 218 -13.80 6.40 -25.01
C MET A 218 -13.80 6.61 -26.52
N HIS A 219 -14.96 6.90 -27.10
CA HIS A 219 -15.14 7.24 -28.51
C HIS A 219 -14.38 8.52 -28.90
N GLU A 220 -14.57 9.61 -28.15
CA GLU A 220 -13.91 10.88 -28.45
C GLU A 220 -12.38 10.84 -28.22
N ILE A 221 -11.92 10.05 -27.25
CA ILE A 221 -10.49 9.78 -27.06
C ILE A 221 -9.94 8.95 -28.23
N GLY A 222 -10.69 7.97 -28.73
CA GLY A 222 -10.33 7.23 -29.96
C GLY A 222 -10.11 8.16 -31.15
N HIS A 223 -10.94 9.20 -31.31
CA HIS A 223 -10.71 10.26 -32.30
C HIS A 223 -9.42 11.06 -32.08
N LEU A 224 -9.06 11.37 -30.83
CA LEU A 224 -7.78 12.02 -30.53
C LEU A 224 -6.57 11.14 -30.86
N LEU A 225 -6.72 9.82 -30.69
CA LEU A 225 -5.76 8.80 -31.09
C LEU A 225 -5.71 8.58 -32.62
N GLY A 226 -6.59 9.23 -33.39
CA GLY A 226 -6.59 9.14 -34.85
C GLY A 226 -7.52 8.06 -35.42
N MET A 227 -8.33 7.41 -34.59
CA MET A 227 -9.36 6.47 -35.07
C MET A 227 -10.56 7.27 -35.60
N GLY A 228 -11.08 6.91 -36.76
CA GLY A 228 -12.29 7.49 -37.37
C GLY A 228 -13.52 6.63 -37.11
N HIS A 229 -14.68 7.10 -37.55
CA HIS A 229 -15.92 6.32 -37.40
C HIS A 229 -15.89 5.02 -38.21
N THR A 230 -16.50 3.96 -37.69
CA THR A 230 -16.56 2.62 -38.32
C THR A 230 -17.99 2.07 -38.38
N ASP A 231 -18.95 2.89 -38.80
CA ASP A 231 -20.39 2.60 -38.73
C ASP A 231 -20.84 1.32 -39.47
N GLU A 232 -20.04 0.89 -40.44
CA GLU A 232 -20.31 -0.29 -41.25
C GLU A 232 -19.73 -1.59 -40.69
N LEU A 233 -18.90 -1.50 -39.65
CA LEU A 233 -18.33 -2.63 -38.95
C LEU A 233 -19.32 -3.24 -37.93
N GLY A 234 -18.92 -4.34 -37.32
CA GLY A 234 -19.77 -5.09 -36.40
C GLY A 234 -20.29 -4.24 -35.23
N PRO A 235 -21.49 -4.55 -34.70
CA PRO A 235 -21.94 -3.96 -33.45
C PRO A 235 -20.93 -4.31 -32.34
N ILE A 236 -20.76 -3.43 -31.34
CA ILE A 236 -19.81 -3.50 -30.20
C ILE A 236 -18.48 -2.74 -30.42
N THR A 237 -18.19 -2.27 -31.64
CA THR A 237 -17.06 -1.35 -31.88
C THR A 237 -17.34 0.03 -31.27
N VAL A 238 -16.39 0.61 -30.53
CA VAL A 238 -16.53 1.90 -29.85
C VAL A 238 -16.65 3.03 -30.87
N MET A 239 -15.90 2.97 -31.97
CA MET A 239 -15.94 4.00 -33.03
C MET A 239 -17.19 3.93 -33.94
N ASN A 240 -18.21 3.15 -33.58
CA ASN A 240 -19.45 3.01 -34.34
C ASN A 240 -20.55 3.96 -33.83
N ASP A 241 -21.04 4.87 -34.67
CA ASP A 241 -22.17 5.77 -34.39
C ASP A 241 -23.54 5.16 -34.78
N ALA A 242 -23.54 4.01 -35.48
CA ALA A 242 -24.75 3.28 -35.85
C ALA A 242 -25.22 2.36 -34.71
N GLY A 243 -26.44 2.61 -34.22
CA GLY A 243 -27.07 1.77 -33.20
C GLY A 243 -27.12 0.29 -33.60
N ALA A 244 -26.59 -0.57 -32.73
CA ALA A 244 -26.59 -2.02 -32.94
C ALA A 244 -28.02 -2.56 -33.19
N LEU A 245 -28.18 -3.47 -34.16
CA LEU A 245 -29.44 -4.21 -34.36
C LEU A 245 -29.59 -5.27 -33.27
N VAL A 246 -29.90 -4.80 -32.06
CA VAL A 246 -30.04 -5.63 -30.87
C VAL A 246 -31.44 -6.26 -30.89
N LEU A 247 -31.56 -7.48 -31.43
CA LEU A 247 -32.82 -8.26 -31.53
C LEU A 247 -33.33 -8.76 -30.16
N GLY A 248 -33.29 -7.92 -29.13
CA GLY A 248 -33.72 -8.22 -27.76
C GLY A 248 -32.68 -8.92 -26.87
N ASN A 249 -31.41 -9.00 -27.31
CA ASN A 249 -30.31 -9.56 -26.51
C ASN A 249 -29.47 -8.42 -25.94
N ARG A 250 -29.24 -8.34 -24.62
CA ARG A 250 -28.16 -7.46 -24.13
C ARG A 250 -26.84 -8.03 -24.65
N LEU A 251 -26.16 -7.30 -25.54
CA LEU A 251 -24.78 -7.60 -25.90
C LEU A 251 -23.93 -7.03 -24.77
N GLU A 252 -23.00 -7.83 -24.27
CA GLU A 252 -21.97 -7.34 -23.36
C GLU A 252 -20.95 -6.60 -24.23
N PRO A 253 -20.70 -5.29 -23.98
CA PRO A 253 -19.73 -4.54 -24.77
C PRO A 253 -18.31 -4.94 -24.38
N ASP A 254 -17.41 -4.97 -25.36
CA ASP A 254 -15.97 -5.12 -25.20
C ASP A 254 -15.31 -3.74 -25.38
N TYR A 255 -14.40 -3.36 -24.49
CA TYR A 255 -13.74 -2.05 -24.50
C TYR A 255 -12.20 -2.23 -24.47
N PRO A 256 -11.46 -1.71 -25.46
CA PRO A 256 -11.95 -1.28 -26.78
C PRO A 256 -12.52 -2.48 -27.57
N GLY A 257 -13.33 -2.24 -28.58
CA GLY A 257 -13.79 -3.32 -29.46
C GLY A 257 -12.68 -3.84 -30.37
N ASP A 258 -12.83 -5.06 -30.90
CA ASP A 258 -11.83 -5.73 -31.75
C ASP A 258 -11.30 -4.87 -32.91
N HIS A 259 -12.19 -4.09 -33.53
CA HIS A 259 -11.83 -3.20 -34.64
C HIS A 259 -11.09 -1.94 -34.17
N ASP A 260 -11.46 -1.40 -33.00
CA ASP A 260 -10.75 -0.28 -32.39
C ASP A 260 -9.32 -0.69 -32.03
N VAL A 261 -9.14 -1.90 -31.48
CA VAL A 261 -7.81 -2.49 -31.21
C VAL A 261 -7.01 -2.65 -32.51
N THR A 262 -7.64 -3.14 -33.58
CA THR A 262 -6.96 -3.36 -34.86
C THR A 262 -6.49 -2.05 -35.49
N HIS A 263 -7.34 -1.02 -35.54
CA HIS A 263 -6.99 0.30 -36.08
C HIS A 263 -5.99 1.03 -35.18
N GLY A 264 -6.16 0.91 -33.86
CA GLY A 264 -5.22 1.48 -32.91
C GLY A 264 -3.84 0.87 -33.03
N ARG A 265 -3.70 -0.47 -33.14
CA ARG A 265 -2.40 -1.14 -33.32
C ARG A 265 -1.70 -0.81 -34.63
N TYR A 266 -2.45 -0.37 -35.64
CA TYR A 266 -1.87 0.18 -36.87
C TYR A 266 -1.29 1.59 -36.66
N LEU A 267 -1.90 2.39 -35.77
CA LEU A 267 -1.48 3.75 -35.45
C LEU A 267 -0.42 3.82 -34.35
N PHE A 268 -0.40 2.84 -33.45
CA PHE A 268 0.51 2.71 -32.31
C PHE A 268 0.85 1.22 -32.13
N ARG A 269 1.96 0.79 -32.72
CA ARG A 269 2.33 -0.62 -32.78
C ARG A 269 2.83 -1.09 -31.41
N PRO A 270 2.27 -2.18 -30.84
CA PRO A 270 2.80 -2.78 -29.62
C PRO A 270 4.07 -3.56 -29.98
N GLU A 271 5.14 -2.82 -30.25
CA GLU A 271 6.35 -3.36 -30.84
C GLU A 271 7.50 -3.50 -29.85
N SER A 272 7.32 -3.13 -28.57
CA SER A 272 8.32 -3.38 -27.51
C SER A 272 8.72 -4.86 -27.54
N ASN A 273 9.91 -5.10 -28.09
CA ASN A 273 10.43 -6.41 -28.46
C ASN A 273 11.75 -6.72 -27.76
N ASP A 274 12.30 -5.73 -27.05
CA ASP A 274 13.48 -5.88 -26.24
C ASP A 274 13.24 -6.86 -25.08
N ILE A 275 14.25 -7.70 -24.86
CA ILE A 275 14.25 -8.80 -23.89
C ILE A 275 15.65 -8.88 -23.31
N ASP A 276 15.73 -8.68 -22.00
CA ASP A 276 16.97 -8.82 -21.28
C ASP A 276 17.07 -10.21 -20.64
N LEU A 277 17.93 -11.08 -21.18
CA LEU A 277 18.25 -12.37 -20.57
C LEU A 277 19.53 -12.32 -19.75
N TYR A 278 19.45 -12.85 -18.53
CA TYR A 278 20.57 -13.01 -17.62
C TYR A 278 20.77 -14.47 -17.23
N ARG A 279 21.99 -14.98 -17.39
CA ARG A 279 22.37 -16.32 -16.94
C ARG A 279 22.95 -16.29 -15.54
N PHE A 280 22.51 -17.22 -14.70
CA PHE A 280 23.08 -17.43 -13.37
C PHE A 280 23.17 -18.92 -13.01
N THR A 281 23.98 -19.21 -12.00
CA THR A 281 24.11 -20.56 -11.42
C THR A 281 23.68 -20.53 -9.96
N VAL A 282 22.97 -21.57 -9.55
CA VAL A 282 22.65 -21.84 -8.15
C VAL A 282 23.46 -23.06 -7.70
N GLY A 283 24.23 -22.92 -6.62
CA GLY A 283 25.17 -23.96 -6.16
C GLY A 283 24.55 -25.11 -5.36
N GLU A 284 23.38 -24.90 -4.77
CA GLU A 284 22.67 -25.82 -3.88
C GLU A 284 21.17 -25.53 -3.90
N ALA A 285 20.32 -26.41 -3.36
CA ALA A 285 18.88 -26.16 -3.36
C ALA A 285 18.50 -25.00 -2.41
N GLY A 286 17.52 -24.19 -2.79
CA GLY A 286 17.07 -23.05 -1.99
C GLY A 286 15.95 -22.24 -2.64
N VAL A 287 15.42 -21.27 -1.91
CA VAL A 287 14.39 -20.35 -2.40
C VAL A 287 15.04 -19.24 -3.22
N PHE A 288 14.62 -19.11 -4.47
CA PHE A 288 14.98 -18.01 -5.35
C PHE A 288 13.79 -17.06 -5.50
N SER A 289 14.05 -15.76 -5.47
CA SER A 289 13.08 -14.76 -5.88
C SER A 289 13.69 -13.74 -6.83
N ALA A 290 12.89 -13.33 -7.81
CA ALA A 290 13.17 -12.23 -8.73
C ALA A 290 12.04 -11.20 -8.61
N GLU A 291 12.39 -9.93 -8.51
CA GLU A 291 11.44 -8.81 -8.40
C GLU A 291 11.88 -7.69 -9.34
N ILE A 292 10.93 -7.14 -10.09
CA ILE A 292 11.11 -5.90 -10.82
C ILE A 292 10.64 -4.72 -9.95
N LEU A 293 11.42 -3.65 -10.00
CA LEU A 293 11.05 -2.33 -9.50
C LEU A 293 11.11 -1.38 -10.69
N ALA A 294 9.97 -1.02 -11.26
CA ALA A 294 9.80 -0.05 -12.35
C ALA A 294 8.82 1.03 -11.91
N GLU A 295 7.53 0.70 -11.72
CA GLU A 295 6.50 1.66 -11.30
C GLU A 295 6.79 2.20 -9.89
N ARG A 296 7.36 1.35 -9.01
CA ARG A 296 7.63 1.71 -7.61
C ARG A 296 8.96 2.46 -7.41
N GLN A 297 9.69 2.79 -8.48
CA GLN A 297 10.89 3.62 -8.38
C GLN A 297 10.56 5.05 -7.92
N PRO A 298 11.51 5.79 -7.30
CA PRO A 298 11.28 7.19 -6.95
C PRO A 298 10.97 8.07 -8.16
N ASP A 299 11.66 7.80 -9.27
CA ASP A 299 11.33 8.29 -10.60
C ASP A 299 10.63 7.12 -11.32
N ALA A 300 9.29 7.06 -11.23
CA ALA A 300 8.53 5.92 -11.71
C ALA A 300 8.73 5.68 -13.21
N SER A 301 9.06 4.45 -13.57
CA SER A 301 9.15 3.99 -14.96
C SER A 301 7.77 3.62 -15.51
N LEU A 302 7.61 3.68 -16.84
CA LEU A 302 6.39 3.27 -17.55
C LEU A 302 6.38 1.78 -17.88
N LEU A 303 7.45 1.05 -17.57
CA LEU A 303 7.53 -0.37 -17.88
C LEU A 303 6.51 -1.16 -17.05
N ASP A 304 5.50 -1.67 -17.74
CA ASP A 304 4.74 -2.83 -17.32
C ASP A 304 5.58 -4.08 -17.63
N SER A 305 6.05 -4.71 -16.56
CA SER A 305 7.17 -5.65 -16.61
C SER A 305 6.69 -7.09 -16.66
N ARG A 306 7.54 -7.94 -17.24
CA ARG A 306 7.38 -9.40 -17.21
C ARG A 306 8.68 -10.09 -16.85
N LEU A 307 8.58 -11.06 -15.94
CA LEU A 307 9.64 -12.01 -15.61
C LEU A 307 9.38 -13.40 -16.21
N ALA A 308 10.43 -14.01 -16.76
CA ALA A 308 10.45 -15.41 -17.17
C ALA A 308 11.69 -16.12 -16.62
N LEU A 309 11.50 -17.29 -15.99
CA LEU A 309 12.59 -18.11 -15.46
C LEU A 309 12.71 -19.40 -16.26
N TYR A 310 13.92 -19.67 -16.76
CA TYR A 310 14.27 -20.87 -17.51
C TYR A 310 15.28 -21.70 -16.73
N GLN A 311 15.08 -23.02 -16.68
CA GLN A 311 16.04 -23.98 -16.15
C GLN A 311 16.84 -24.59 -17.30
N VAL A 312 18.16 -24.76 -17.13
CA VAL A 312 19.01 -25.53 -18.05
C VAL A 312 19.03 -26.99 -17.62
N PRO A 313 18.41 -27.92 -18.37
CA PRO A 313 18.42 -29.34 -18.03
C PRO A 313 19.84 -29.91 -18.09
N ALA A 314 20.23 -30.69 -17.08
CA ALA A 314 21.57 -31.29 -17.03
C ALA A 314 21.84 -32.30 -18.16
N ASP A 315 20.79 -32.93 -18.70
CA ASP A 315 20.85 -33.89 -19.80
C ASP A 315 20.72 -33.27 -21.19
N ASP A 316 20.25 -32.01 -21.28
CA ASP A 316 20.07 -31.28 -22.52
C ASP A 316 20.36 -29.77 -22.35
N PRO A 317 21.64 -29.39 -22.13
CA PRO A 317 22.01 -28.02 -21.79
C PRO A 317 21.79 -27.01 -22.92
N ASP A 318 21.57 -27.48 -24.15
CA ASP A 318 21.31 -26.63 -25.32
C ASP A 318 19.82 -26.26 -25.43
N ASN A 319 18.94 -26.86 -24.63
CA ASN A 319 17.49 -26.61 -24.65
C ASN A 319 16.96 -26.23 -23.25
N PRO A 320 17.20 -24.99 -22.78
CA PRO A 320 16.59 -24.50 -21.55
C PRO A 320 15.05 -24.56 -21.61
N ILE A 321 14.40 -24.82 -20.48
CA ILE A 321 12.94 -24.95 -20.36
C ILE A 321 12.37 -23.86 -19.46
N LEU A 322 11.27 -23.23 -19.88
CA LEU A 322 10.53 -22.29 -19.04
C LEU A 322 9.94 -23.03 -17.83
N VAL A 323 10.22 -22.55 -16.62
CA VAL A 323 9.74 -23.15 -15.36
C VAL A 323 8.78 -22.25 -14.59
N ALA A 324 8.88 -20.93 -14.74
CA ALA A 324 7.98 -19.96 -14.14
C ALA A 324 7.96 -18.66 -14.97
N GLN A 325 6.85 -17.93 -14.91
CA GLN A 325 6.73 -16.58 -15.47
C GLN A 325 5.64 -15.81 -14.72
N ASN A 326 5.78 -14.50 -14.65
CA ASN A 326 4.78 -13.58 -14.09
C ASN A 326 5.01 -12.17 -14.64
N ASP A 327 3.93 -11.49 -15.00
CA ASP A 327 3.84 -10.10 -15.43
C ASP A 327 3.49 -9.20 -14.23
N ASP A 328 2.33 -9.41 -13.61
CA ASP A 328 1.85 -8.51 -12.56
C ASP A 328 1.96 -9.08 -11.15
N TYR A 329 2.34 -8.26 -10.18
CA TYR A 329 2.25 -8.64 -8.76
C TYR A 329 2.04 -7.44 -7.85
N PHE A 330 2.96 -6.47 -7.86
CA PHE A 330 2.82 -5.23 -7.11
C PHE A 330 2.40 -4.11 -8.06
N SER A 331 1.17 -4.20 -8.58
CA SER A 331 0.78 -3.46 -9.80
C SER A 331 1.58 -4.04 -10.98
N GLU A 332 2.05 -3.19 -11.89
CA GLU A 332 2.83 -3.49 -13.12
C GLU A 332 4.25 -4.05 -12.85
N ASP A 333 4.66 -4.13 -11.58
CA ASP A 333 5.95 -4.68 -11.16
C ASP A 333 5.86 -6.20 -10.92
N SER A 334 6.53 -6.98 -11.77
CA SER A 334 6.57 -8.45 -11.67
C SER A 334 7.30 -8.96 -10.43
N PHE A 335 6.83 -10.09 -9.93
CA PHE A 335 7.51 -10.87 -8.90
C PHE A 335 7.42 -12.38 -9.15
N LEU A 336 8.50 -13.12 -8.87
CA LEU A 336 8.55 -14.58 -8.86
C LEU A 336 9.26 -15.08 -7.60
N SER A 337 8.76 -16.17 -7.01
CA SER A 337 9.41 -16.88 -5.92
C SER A 337 9.15 -18.38 -5.99
N LEU A 338 10.21 -19.19 -5.96
CA LEU A 338 10.14 -20.64 -6.03
C LEU A 338 11.41 -21.31 -5.49
N GLU A 339 11.29 -22.59 -5.12
CA GLU A 339 12.43 -23.41 -4.75
C GLU A 339 13.16 -23.92 -6.01
N LEU A 340 14.47 -23.68 -6.08
CA LEU A 340 15.35 -24.13 -7.15
C LEU A 340 16.29 -25.21 -6.63
N GLU A 341 16.65 -26.12 -7.52
CA GLU A 341 17.70 -27.09 -7.32
C GLU A 341 19.06 -26.51 -7.76
N ALA A 342 20.15 -27.17 -7.39
CA ALA A 342 21.47 -26.80 -7.90
C ALA A 342 21.51 -26.95 -9.45
N GLY A 343 21.89 -25.89 -10.15
CA GLY A 343 21.86 -25.88 -11.62
C GLY A 343 22.12 -24.51 -12.23
N ASP A 344 22.09 -24.47 -13.56
CA ASP A 344 22.15 -23.25 -14.35
C ASP A 344 20.75 -22.80 -14.75
N TYR A 345 20.52 -21.50 -14.73
CA TYR A 345 19.23 -20.86 -14.97
C TYR A 345 19.41 -19.59 -15.80
N PHE A 346 18.31 -19.16 -16.42
CA PHE A 346 18.19 -17.83 -17.02
C PHE A 346 16.98 -17.12 -16.45
N VAL A 347 17.10 -15.84 -16.13
CA VAL A 347 15.96 -14.96 -15.88
C VAL A 347 15.87 -13.97 -17.03
N GLY A 348 14.68 -13.81 -17.59
CA GLY A 348 14.35 -12.86 -18.63
C GLY A 348 13.47 -11.76 -18.10
N VAL A 349 13.76 -10.53 -18.52
CA VAL A 349 12.92 -9.34 -18.31
C VAL A 349 12.45 -8.86 -19.68
N SER A 350 11.17 -8.55 -19.80
CA SER A 350 10.57 -7.96 -21.01
C SER A 350 9.41 -7.06 -20.59
N ALA A 351 8.84 -6.30 -21.52
CA ALA A 351 7.51 -5.76 -21.31
C ALA A 351 6.45 -6.88 -21.21
N SER A 352 5.36 -6.63 -20.49
CA SER A 352 4.16 -7.46 -20.54
C SER A 352 3.63 -7.59 -21.96
N LEU A 353 2.90 -8.68 -22.23
CA LEU A 353 2.46 -9.10 -23.58
C LEU A 353 3.58 -9.51 -24.57
N ASN A 354 4.85 -9.14 -24.35
CA ASN A 354 5.99 -9.76 -25.05
C ASN A 354 6.32 -11.14 -24.42
N ASN A 355 5.40 -12.09 -24.56
CA ASN A 355 5.42 -13.36 -23.81
C ASN A 355 5.61 -14.62 -24.67
N ASP A 356 5.45 -14.51 -25.98
CA ASP A 356 5.49 -15.63 -26.95
C ASP A 356 6.85 -15.77 -27.67
N TYR A 357 7.87 -15.00 -27.29
CA TYR A 357 9.20 -15.06 -27.91
C TYR A 357 9.88 -16.43 -27.72
N ASP A 358 10.76 -16.78 -28.65
CA ASP A 358 11.58 -18.00 -28.60
C ASP A 358 13.04 -17.62 -28.32
N PRO A 359 13.50 -17.69 -27.05
CA PRO A 359 14.85 -17.30 -26.67
C PRO A 359 15.96 -18.23 -27.19
N THR A 360 15.63 -19.23 -28.03
CA THR A 360 16.64 -19.96 -28.82
C THR A 360 17.03 -19.24 -30.12
N ILE A 361 16.29 -18.19 -30.50
CA ILE A 361 16.45 -17.42 -31.72
C ILE A 361 16.40 -15.92 -31.37
N GLU A 362 17.44 -15.18 -31.78
CA GLU A 362 17.48 -13.70 -31.67
C GLU A 362 16.34 -13.05 -32.48
N ASP A 363 15.90 -11.88 -32.04
CA ASP A 363 14.89 -11.00 -32.63
C ASP A 363 13.50 -11.64 -32.77
N THR A 364 13.05 -12.39 -31.76
CA THR A 364 11.70 -13.03 -31.76
C THR A 364 10.67 -12.36 -30.86
N GLY A 365 11.06 -11.32 -30.10
CA GLY A 365 10.14 -10.51 -29.30
C GLY A 365 9.13 -9.74 -30.15
N ILE A 366 7.90 -9.62 -29.65
CA ILE A 366 6.85 -8.76 -30.22
C ILE A 366 5.66 -8.69 -29.24
N GLY A 367 4.88 -7.62 -29.32
CA GLY A 367 3.58 -7.51 -28.64
C GLY A 367 3.61 -6.71 -27.34
N GLY A 368 4.80 -6.32 -26.86
CA GLY A 368 4.90 -5.45 -25.69
C GLY A 368 4.35 -4.05 -25.96
N THR A 369 3.62 -3.51 -24.99
CA THR A 369 2.93 -2.22 -25.06
C THR A 369 3.64 -1.11 -24.29
N SER A 370 4.58 -1.46 -23.41
CA SER A 370 5.31 -0.55 -22.53
C SER A 370 6.83 -0.70 -22.69
N GLN A 371 7.58 0.28 -22.19
CA GLN A 371 9.05 0.29 -22.19
C GLN A 371 9.55 1.22 -21.06
N GLY A 372 10.80 1.06 -20.63
CA GLY A 372 11.41 1.95 -19.64
C GLY A 372 12.43 1.29 -18.72
N GLU A 373 13.04 2.11 -17.85
CA GLU A 373 14.05 1.69 -16.88
C GLU A 373 13.48 0.70 -15.85
N TYR A 374 14.29 -0.22 -15.38
CA TYR A 374 13.93 -1.17 -14.33
C TYR A 374 15.11 -1.52 -13.43
N ASP A 375 14.77 -1.88 -12.20
CA ASP A 375 15.68 -2.48 -11.22
C ASP A 375 15.26 -3.94 -11.01
N LEU A 376 16.07 -4.91 -11.49
CA LEU A 376 15.90 -6.33 -11.23
C LEU A 376 16.62 -6.74 -9.96
N ARG A 377 15.84 -7.16 -8.97
CA ARG A 377 16.35 -7.68 -7.70
C ARG A 377 16.32 -9.20 -7.68
N LEU A 378 17.49 -9.83 -7.53
CA LEU A 378 17.63 -11.27 -7.38
C LEU A 378 18.04 -11.63 -5.96
N ILE A 379 17.32 -12.56 -5.35
CA ILE A 379 17.60 -13.06 -4.01
C ILE A 379 17.63 -14.58 -4.08
N PHE A 380 18.68 -15.17 -3.49
CA PHE A 380 18.77 -16.61 -3.31
C PHE A 380 19.01 -16.93 -1.84
N ARG A 381 18.18 -17.79 -1.28
CA ARG A 381 18.25 -18.27 0.10
C ARG A 381 18.46 -19.79 0.07
N PRO A 382 19.69 -20.27 0.27
CA PRO A 382 19.96 -21.70 0.40
C PRO A 382 19.10 -22.33 1.51
N ASN A 383 18.70 -23.59 1.30
CA ASN A 383 18.00 -24.35 2.33
C ASN A 383 18.89 -24.54 3.57
N ALA A 384 18.29 -24.38 4.76
CA ALA A 384 18.97 -24.64 6.02
C ALA A 384 19.46 -26.09 6.09
N LEU A 385 20.71 -26.31 6.52
CA LEU A 385 21.28 -27.64 6.72
C LEU A 385 21.17 -28.09 8.19
N VAL A 386 21.08 -27.13 9.11
CA VAL A 386 21.00 -27.37 10.56
C VAL A 386 19.93 -26.48 11.16
N SER A 387 18.95 -27.09 11.80
CA SER A 387 17.93 -26.39 12.58
C SER A 387 17.82 -26.97 13.99
N ILE A 388 17.08 -26.28 14.87
CA ILE A 388 16.63 -26.90 16.12
C ILE A 388 15.67 -28.02 15.73
N VAL A 389 15.91 -29.20 16.30
CA VAL A 389 15.08 -30.38 16.12
C VAL A 389 14.52 -30.82 17.46
N ASP A 390 13.37 -31.50 17.44
CA ASP A 390 12.87 -32.18 18.63
C ASP A 390 13.91 -33.20 19.14
N THR A 391 13.97 -33.35 20.46
CA THR A 391 14.80 -34.34 21.16
C THR A 391 14.14 -35.73 21.14
N ASP A 392 12.91 -35.87 20.63
CA ASP A 392 12.32 -37.17 20.38
C ASP A 392 13.18 -38.00 19.40
N ASN A 393 13.06 -39.33 19.40
CA ASN A 393 13.98 -40.22 18.70
C ASN A 393 13.96 -40.08 17.16
N THR A 394 13.21 -39.12 16.59
CA THR A 394 13.26 -38.71 15.19
C THR A 394 13.48 -37.19 15.12
N PRO A 395 14.70 -36.72 14.86
CA PRO A 395 15.00 -35.29 14.83
C PRO A 395 14.18 -34.60 13.73
N THR A 396 13.04 -34.04 14.12
CA THR A 396 12.13 -33.28 13.26
C THR A 396 12.41 -31.81 13.54
N ALA A 397 12.68 -31.03 12.49
CA ALA A 397 12.90 -29.59 12.63
C ALA A 397 11.67 -28.93 13.27
N PHE A 398 11.90 -27.91 14.11
CA PHE A 398 10.80 -27.03 14.51
C PHE A 398 10.20 -26.37 13.28
N ASP A 399 8.88 -26.30 13.26
CA ASP A 399 8.11 -25.48 12.34
C ASP A 399 8.16 -24.03 12.85
N GLY A 400 9.06 -23.24 12.28
CA GLY A 400 9.38 -21.88 12.75
C GLY A 400 8.45 -20.82 12.18
N ASP A 401 8.01 -20.99 10.93
CA ASP A 401 7.04 -20.12 10.26
C ASP A 401 5.60 -20.59 10.44
N ASN A 402 5.39 -21.73 11.10
CA ASN A 402 4.10 -22.23 11.56
C ASN A 402 3.14 -22.56 10.39
N ASP A 403 3.70 -23.03 9.27
CA ASP A 403 2.97 -23.38 8.05
C ASP A 403 2.45 -24.84 8.06
N GLY A 404 2.72 -25.56 9.14
CA GLY A 404 2.41 -26.98 9.33
C GLY A 404 3.48 -27.92 8.79
N ARG A 405 4.63 -27.42 8.32
CA ARG A 405 5.78 -28.19 7.83
C ARG A 405 7.00 -27.93 8.71
N ALA A 406 7.77 -28.98 8.96
CA ALA A 406 9.00 -28.87 9.74
C ALA A 406 10.04 -28.04 8.97
N GLY A 407 10.58 -26.98 9.59
CA GLY A 407 11.52 -26.05 8.96
C GLY A 407 11.08 -24.59 9.12
N GLY A 408 11.59 -23.70 8.28
CA GLY A 408 11.21 -22.29 8.29
C GLY A 408 11.84 -21.46 9.41
N VAL A 409 11.63 -20.14 9.34
CA VAL A 409 12.21 -19.17 10.27
C VAL A 409 11.10 -18.43 11.00
N HIS A 410 11.13 -18.53 12.33
CA HIS A 410 10.28 -17.71 13.18
C HIS A 410 10.84 -16.30 13.32
N ASN A 411 10.11 -15.31 12.80
CA ASN A 411 10.44 -13.90 12.98
C ASN A 411 9.61 -13.30 14.12
N PHE A 412 10.28 -12.86 15.17
CA PHE A 412 9.65 -12.26 16.35
C PHE A 412 10.38 -10.98 16.77
N TRP A 413 9.62 -9.91 16.99
CA TRP A 413 10.15 -8.61 17.38
C TRP A 413 9.70 -8.27 18.80
N PHE A 414 10.65 -7.85 19.61
CA PHE A 414 10.39 -7.34 20.94
C PHE A 414 11.36 -6.22 21.25
N ARG A 415 10.97 -5.37 22.19
CA ARG A 415 11.84 -4.33 22.71
C ARG A 415 12.56 -4.84 23.96
N ALA A 416 13.84 -4.50 24.09
CA ALA A 416 14.60 -4.76 25.31
C ALA A 416 15.09 -3.44 25.89
N ALA A 417 14.93 -3.27 27.20
CA ALA A 417 15.36 -2.08 27.91
C ALA A 417 15.81 -2.44 29.33
N PRO A 418 16.76 -1.69 29.93
CA PRO A 418 17.14 -1.91 31.32
C PRO A 418 15.99 -1.53 32.28
N PRO A 419 15.83 -2.21 33.43
CA PRO A 419 14.85 -1.85 34.45
C PRO A 419 14.98 -0.40 34.91
N VAL A 420 13.86 0.27 35.20
CA VAL A 420 13.88 1.58 35.86
C VAL A 420 14.69 1.51 37.16
N GLY A 421 15.51 2.53 37.41
CA GLY A 421 16.37 2.61 38.59
C GLY A 421 17.65 1.78 38.53
N SER A 422 17.85 0.96 37.50
CA SER A 422 19.13 0.25 37.28
C SER A 422 20.29 1.21 37.01
N PRO A 423 21.55 0.84 37.31
CA PRO A 423 22.72 1.66 36.98
C PRO A 423 22.77 2.09 35.50
N GLU A 424 22.37 1.20 34.59
CA GLU A 424 22.33 1.42 33.15
C GLU A 424 21.29 2.49 32.77
N ALA A 425 20.08 2.38 33.33
CA ALA A 425 19.01 3.36 33.13
C ALA A 425 19.36 4.73 33.74
N LEU A 426 20.04 4.75 34.90
CA LEU A 426 20.47 5.98 35.55
C LEU A 426 21.63 6.67 34.81
N ALA A 427 22.47 5.90 34.12
CA ALA A 427 23.57 6.44 33.31
C ALA A 427 23.06 7.08 32.01
N ASN A 428 21.93 6.60 31.48
CA ASN A 428 21.33 7.09 30.23
C ASN A 428 19.82 7.36 30.46
N PRO A 429 19.46 8.44 31.17
CA PRO A 429 18.07 8.72 31.53
C PRO A 429 17.16 9.02 30.33
N ASP A 430 17.75 9.27 29.15
CA ASP A 430 17.04 9.49 27.89
C ASP A 430 16.81 8.22 27.06
N ASN A 431 17.33 7.07 27.51
CA ASN A 431 17.11 5.80 26.81
C ASN A 431 15.82 5.13 27.30
N PRO A 432 15.18 4.27 26.46
CA PRO A 432 14.12 3.35 26.88
C PRO A 432 14.46 2.57 28.14
N ARG A 433 13.46 2.33 29.01
CA ARG A 433 13.56 1.53 30.23
C ARG A 433 12.35 0.61 30.39
N THR A 434 12.45 -0.35 31.31
CA THR A 434 11.34 -1.24 31.68
C THR A 434 10.76 -0.85 33.04
N VAL A 435 9.46 -0.54 33.05
CA VAL A 435 8.62 -0.31 34.23
C VAL A 435 7.89 -1.62 34.54
N PHE A 436 8.08 -2.16 35.74
CA PHE A 436 7.44 -3.40 36.17
C PHE A 436 6.14 -3.13 36.94
N VAL A 437 5.09 -3.89 36.58
CA VAL A 437 3.79 -3.86 37.24
C VAL A 437 3.50 -5.24 37.83
N TYR A 438 3.26 -5.30 39.13
CA TYR A 438 2.92 -6.50 39.88
C TYR A 438 1.71 -6.19 40.74
N LYS A 439 0.58 -6.85 40.50
CA LYS A 439 -0.70 -6.51 41.17
C LYS A 439 -0.62 -6.62 42.70
N ASP A 440 0.15 -7.58 43.20
CA ASP A 440 0.38 -7.85 44.62
C ASP A 440 1.47 -6.97 45.28
N ALA A 441 2.08 -6.06 44.52
CA ALA A 441 3.09 -5.14 45.04
C ALA A 441 2.53 -4.10 46.02
N ALA A 442 3.41 -3.51 46.81
CA ALA A 442 3.04 -2.43 47.72
C ALA A 442 2.69 -1.15 46.94
N THR A 443 1.64 -0.44 47.38
CA THR A 443 1.24 0.85 46.79
C THR A 443 2.37 1.87 46.85
N GLY A 444 2.57 2.60 45.74
CA GLY A 444 3.56 3.68 45.64
C GLY A 444 4.98 3.21 45.28
N GLY A 445 5.10 2.07 44.60
CA GLY A 445 6.35 1.63 43.98
C GLY A 445 6.91 2.62 42.95
N ASP A 446 8.18 2.46 42.61
CA ASP A 446 8.88 3.32 41.63
C ASP A 446 9.00 2.69 40.24
N GLY A 447 8.41 1.50 40.05
CA GLY A 447 8.41 0.77 38.79
C GLY A 447 9.68 -0.03 38.53
N SER A 448 10.65 -0.02 39.46
CA SER A 448 11.82 -0.89 39.38
C SER A 448 11.47 -2.33 39.73
N GLU A 449 12.33 -3.28 39.34
CA GLU A 449 12.17 -4.71 39.68
C GLU A 449 12.11 -4.97 41.21
N ASN A 450 12.76 -4.13 42.02
CA ASN A 450 12.76 -4.26 43.48
C ASN A 450 11.60 -3.54 44.18
N SER A 451 10.94 -2.63 43.47
CA SER A 451 9.82 -1.84 43.99
C SER A 451 8.82 -1.55 42.87
N PRO A 452 8.21 -2.60 42.28
CA PRO A 452 7.28 -2.46 41.17
C PRO A 452 6.04 -1.66 41.58
N VAL A 453 5.35 -1.09 40.61
CA VAL A 453 4.04 -0.48 40.82
C VAL A 453 2.95 -1.56 40.85
N ASN A 454 1.85 -1.28 41.52
CA ASN A 454 0.73 -2.20 41.67
C ASN A 454 -0.50 -1.86 40.80
N SER A 455 -0.37 -0.86 39.92
CA SER A 455 -1.46 -0.41 39.05
C SER A 455 -0.93 0.03 37.68
N VAL A 456 -1.70 -0.25 36.63
CA VAL A 456 -1.36 0.10 35.24
C VAL A 456 -1.64 1.59 34.94
N ASP A 457 -2.88 2.06 35.07
CA ASP A 457 -3.31 3.46 34.83
C ASP A 457 -4.23 4.00 35.96
N GLY A 458 -3.99 3.56 37.20
CA GLY A 458 -4.78 3.96 38.36
C GLY A 458 -4.68 5.45 38.74
N SER A 459 -5.69 5.94 39.47
CA SER A 459 -5.82 7.36 39.80
C SER A 459 -4.80 7.84 40.85
N GLY A 460 -3.72 8.50 40.40
CA GLY A 460 -2.81 9.27 41.27
C GLY A 460 -1.46 9.56 40.60
N ALA A 461 -1.18 10.83 40.31
CA ALA A 461 0.05 11.25 39.63
C ALA A 461 1.32 10.63 40.26
N GLY A 462 2.05 9.86 39.45
CA GLY A 462 3.31 9.19 39.82
C GLY A 462 3.13 7.90 40.62
N SER A 463 1.95 7.26 40.58
CA SER A 463 1.69 6.00 41.30
C SER A 463 1.32 4.82 40.40
N SER A 464 1.06 5.04 39.11
CA SER A 464 0.77 3.99 38.11
C SER A 464 1.89 3.83 37.10
N ALA A 465 1.89 2.71 36.38
CA ALA A 465 2.87 2.43 35.34
C ALA A 465 2.82 3.45 34.20
N PHE A 466 1.61 3.84 33.77
CA PHE A 466 1.42 4.83 32.70
C PHE A 466 1.73 6.25 33.14
N ASP A 467 1.50 6.61 34.41
CA ASP A 467 1.97 7.90 34.94
C ASP A 467 3.50 7.97 34.97
N ILE A 468 4.14 6.91 35.45
CA ILE A 468 5.60 6.79 35.37
C ILE A 468 6.01 6.90 33.91
N ALA A 469 5.34 6.23 32.97
CA ALA A 469 5.65 6.34 31.54
C ALA A 469 5.39 7.73 30.91
N ARG A 470 4.45 8.53 31.45
CA ARG A 470 4.03 9.84 30.90
C ARG A 470 4.75 11.06 31.51
N GLU A 471 5.27 11.01 32.74
CA GLU A 471 5.83 12.19 33.40
C GLU A 471 7.22 12.62 32.87
N GLY A 472 7.26 13.75 32.16
CA GLY A 472 8.43 14.38 31.52
C GLY A 472 9.56 14.90 32.43
N THR A 473 9.68 14.40 33.67
CA THR A 473 10.91 14.54 34.48
C THR A 473 11.63 13.21 34.69
N ARG A 474 11.02 12.09 34.30
CA ARG A 474 11.59 10.75 34.46
C ARG A 474 11.34 9.81 33.29
N THR A 475 10.50 10.07 32.28
CA THR A 475 10.26 9.11 31.18
C THR A 475 10.00 9.75 29.81
N GLN A 476 10.30 9.02 28.74
CA GLN A 476 10.30 9.46 27.33
C GLN A 476 9.59 8.39 26.46
N PRO A 477 8.97 8.77 25.32
CA PRO A 477 8.55 7.82 24.29
C PRO A 477 9.67 6.80 24.03
N GLY A 478 9.39 5.50 24.19
CA GLY A 478 10.45 4.50 24.20
C GLY A 478 10.27 3.39 25.25
N ASP A 479 9.65 3.70 26.38
CA ASP A 479 9.61 2.80 27.54
C ASP A 479 8.76 1.54 27.31
N ILE A 480 9.10 0.50 28.08
CA ILE A 480 8.39 -0.77 28.16
C ILE A 480 7.63 -0.80 29.49
N VAL A 481 6.33 -1.07 29.45
CA VAL A 481 5.54 -1.40 30.65
C VAL A 481 5.34 -2.90 30.66
N ARG A 482 5.99 -3.61 31.59
CA ARG A 482 5.92 -5.06 31.71
C ARG A 482 4.98 -5.45 32.84
N ILE A 483 3.83 -6.01 32.47
CA ILE A 483 2.78 -6.48 33.36
C ILE A 483 3.01 -7.96 33.65
N VAL A 484 3.13 -8.30 34.92
CA VAL A 484 3.51 -9.65 35.37
C VAL A 484 2.36 -10.26 36.16
N ALA A 485 2.16 -11.56 35.98
CA ALA A 485 1.14 -12.31 36.69
C ALA A 485 1.38 -12.33 38.21
N SER A 486 0.29 -12.39 38.97
CA SER A 486 0.30 -12.73 40.39
C SER A 486 0.11 -14.23 40.53
N GLU A 487 0.99 -14.89 41.28
CA GLU A 487 0.89 -16.33 41.58
C GLU A 487 -0.04 -16.62 42.78
N GLY A 488 -0.81 -15.62 43.22
CA GLY A 488 -1.78 -15.76 44.29
C GLY A 488 -1.16 -16.08 45.66
N VAL A 489 -1.96 -16.69 46.54
CA VAL A 489 -1.55 -17.01 47.91
C VAL A 489 -0.71 -18.28 47.96
N ASP A 490 -0.94 -19.20 47.02
CA ASP A 490 -0.25 -20.49 46.97
C ASP A 490 1.04 -20.51 46.13
N ASN A 491 1.33 -19.44 45.39
CA ASN A 491 2.48 -19.30 44.48
C ASN A 491 2.41 -20.31 43.32
N ASP A 492 1.22 -20.52 42.76
CA ASP A 492 0.99 -21.38 41.60
C ASP A 492 0.11 -20.67 40.56
N LEU A 493 0.66 -20.39 39.38
CA LEU A 493 -0.10 -19.74 38.31
C LEU A 493 -1.26 -20.60 37.78
N ALA A 494 -1.25 -21.92 38.02
CA ALA A 494 -2.31 -22.82 37.55
C ALA A 494 -3.60 -22.70 38.37
N THR A 495 -3.55 -22.13 39.57
CA THR A 495 -4.70 -21.90 40.46
C THR A 495 -5.32 -20.53 40.22
N LEU A 496 -5.91 -20.34 39.04
CA LEU A 496 -6.40 -19.04 38.57
C LEU A 496 -7.30 -18.27 39.54
N ASN A 497 -8.06 -18.94 40.42
CA ASN A 497 -9.03 -18.30 41.31
C ASN A 497 -8.41 -17.39 42.39
N ASP A 498 -7.14 -17.58 42.76
CA ASP A 498 -6.46 -16.71 43.73
C ASP A 498 -5.37 -15.84 43.13
N ASN A 499 -5.13 -15.93 41.81
CA ASN A 499 -4.28 -15.00 41.07
C ASN A 499 -4.95 -13.61 41.05
N GLU A 500 -4.31 -12.60 41.62
CA GLU A 500 -4.85 -11.23 41.62
C GLU A 500 -4.97 -10.70 40.19
N ALA A 501 -6.15 -10.16 39.83
CA ALA A 501 -6.44 -9.67 38.49
C ALA A 501 -6.19 -8.16 38.35
N TYR A 502 -5.86 -7.73 37.14
CA TYR A 502 -5.84 -6.32 36.76
C TYR A 502 -7.23 -5.90 36.28
N GLU A 503 -7.78 -4.83 36.83
CA GLU A 503 -9.20 -4.47 36.72
C GLU A 503 -9.43 -3.14 36.00
N PHE A 504 -10.10 -3.19 34.84
CA PHE A 504 -10.34 -2.01 34.00
C PHE A 504 -11.82 -1.74 33.75
N GLY A 505 -12.18 -0.46 33.75
CA GLY A 505 -13.54 0.01 33.50
C GLY A 505 -14.18 0.60 34.74
N PHE A 506 -15.42 0.20 34.98
CA PHE A 506 -16.24 0.82 36.02
C PHE A 506 -16.96 -0.21 36.88
N THR A 507 -17.03 0.07 38.19
CA THR A 507 -17.90 -0.66 39.12
C THR A 507 -19.38 -0.42 38.79
N GLU A 508 -20.29 -1.14 39.48
CA GLU A 508 -21.74 -0.89 39.38
C GLU A 508 -22.15 0.54 39.76
N LEU A 509 -21.34 1.21 40.57
CA LEU A 509 -21.57 2.58 41.01
C LEU A 509 -20.92 3.62 40.09
N ALA A 510 -20.43 3.20 38.91
CA ALA A 510 -19.76 4.03 37.92
C ALA A 510 -18.48 4.72 38.45
N THR A 511 -17.79 4.08 39.39
CA THR A 511 -16.43 4.48 39.79
C THR A 511 -15.42 3.73 38.95
N THR A 512 -14.35 4.41 38.52
CA THR A 512 -13.25 3.77 37.80
C THR A 512 -12.59 2.70 38.67
N LEU A 513 -12.25 1.56 38.05
CA LEU A 513 -11.54 0.45 38.70
C LEU A 513 -10.06 0.79 38.93
N GLU A 514 -9.36 -0.02 39.72
CA GLU A 514 -8.02 0.32 40.24
C GLU A 514 -6.96 0.50 39.13
N ASP A 515 -7.07 -0.22 38.02
CA ASP A 515 -6.08 -0.17 36.94
C ASP A 515 -6.43 0.85 35.84
N GLY A 516 -7.61 1.49 35.91
CA GLY A 516 -8.02 2.55 35.00
C GLY A 516 -9.42 2.34 34.41
N ASP A 517 -9.88 3.28 33.59
CA ASP A 517 -11.15 3.15 32.87
C ASP A 517 -11.02 2.28 31.61
N SER A 518 -9.81 2.20 31.06
CA SER A 518 -9.43 1.46 29.86
C SER A 518 -7.93 1.24 29.83
N LEU A 519 -7.49 0.19 29.15
CA LEU A 519 -6.07 -0.02 28.86
C LEU A 519 -5.75 0.71 27.55
N THR A 520 -5.48 2.00 27.65
CA THR A 520 -5.12 2.85 26.50
C THR A 520 -3.61 3.05 26.47
N VAL A 521 -2.92 2.35 25.56
CA VAL A 521 -1.45 2.36 25.50
C VAL A 521 -0.94 3.77 25.11
N PRO A 522 -0.04 4.39 25.90
CA PRO A 522 0.50 5.71 25.58
C PRO A 522 1.40 5.72 24.33
N GLN A 523 1.54 6.89 23.70
CA GLN A 523 2.45 7.10 22.57
C GLN A 523 3.87 6.59 22.85
N GLY A 524 4.43 5.79 21.94
CA GLY A 524 5.79 5.26 22.05
C GLY A 524 6.05 4.23 23.15
N VAL A 525 5.02 3.82 23.90
CA VAL A 525 5.14 2.81 24.96
C VAL A 525 4.82 1.43 24.40
N THR A 526 5.65 0.44 24.73
CA THR A 526 5.36 -0.97 24.47
C THR A 526 4.87 -1.62 25.77
N VAL A 527 3.63 -2.08 25.80
CA VAL A 527 3.12 -2.89 26.92
C VAL A 527 3.41 -4.36 26.61
N MET A 528 4.11 -5.03 27.52
CA MET A 528 4.38 -6.47 27.47
C MET A 528 3.63 -7.14 28.61
N VAL A 529 2.82 -8.14 28.30
CA VAL A 529 2.07 -8.93 29.27
C VAL A 529 2.67 -10.32 29.32
N ASP A 530 3.17 -10.70 30.49
CA ASP A 530 3.74 -12.02 30.73
C ASP A 530 2.63 -13.06 30.95
N GLU A 531 2.98 -14.34 30.74
CA GLU A 531 2.08 -15.48 30.88
C GLU A 531 1.42 -15.58 32.26
N GLY A 532 0.19 -16.11 32.32
CA GLY A 532 -0.56 -16.27 33.57
C GLY A 532 -1.27 -15.00 34.05
N THR A 533 -1.03 -13.85 33.41
CA THR A 533 -1.66 -12.58 33.79
C THR A 533 -3.17 -12.65 33.54
N VAL A 534 -3.98 -12.16 34.49
CA VAL A 534 -5.44 -12.09 34.38
C VAL A 534 -5.89 -10.64 34.30
N PHE A 535 -6.66 -10.31 33.27
CA PHE A 535 -7.35 -9.04 33.13
C PHE A 535 -8.87 -9.22 33.20
N LYS A 536 -9.52 -8.38 34.00
CA LYS A 536 -10.98 -8.28 34.11
C LYS A 536 -11.47 -6.93 33.65
N PHE A 537 -12.48 -6.94 32.78
CA PHE A 537 -13.01 -5.73 32.16
C PHE A 537 -14.51 -5.57 32.39
N ARG A 538 -14.95 -4.30 32.48
CA ARG A 538 -16.38 -3.96 32.42
C ARG A 538 -16.62 -2.62 31.76
N ASN A 539 -17.36 -2.60 30.65
CA ASN A 539 -17.58 -1.41 29.82
C ASN A 539 -16.25 -0.71 29.44
N SER A 540 -15.23 -1.53 29.19
CA SER A 540 -13.85 -1.11 28.98
C SER A 540 -13.26 -1.84 27.77
N PHE A 541 -12.02 -1.53 27.40
CA PHE A 541 -11.34 -2.06 26.23
C PHE A 541 -9.82 -1.89 26.34
N VAL A 542 -9.11 -2.59 25.46
CA VAL A 542 -7.68 -2.36 25.20
C VAL A 542 -7.56 -1.64 23.85
N VAL A 543 -6.73 -0.59 23.77
CA VAL A 543 -6.45 0.08 22.49
C VAL A 543 -4.98 0.46 22.35
N THR A 544 -4.46 0.26 21.14
CA THR A 544 -3.16 0.75 20.69
C THR A 544 -3.31 1.54 19.38
N GLY A 545 -2.45 2.55 19.23
CA GLY A 545 -2.43 3.53 18.15
C GLY A 545 -3.52 4.62 18.24
N SER A 546 -3.49 5.57 17.31
CA SER A 546 -4.38 6.73 17.33
C SER A 546 -5.77 6.43 16.80
N THR A 547 -6.76 6.81 17.61
CA THR A 547 -8.19 6.64 17.32
C THR A 547 -8.82 7.86 16.64
N ASN A 548 -8.19 9.03 16.80
CA ASN A 548 -8.54 10.30 16.17
C ASN A 548 -7.27 11.09 15.83
N LEU A 549 -7.43 12.19 15.08
CA LEU A 549 -6.30 13.03 14.65
C LEU A 549 -5.75 13.93 15.75
N ASP A 550 -6.58 14.29 16.75
CA ASP A 550 -6.24 15.23 17.82
C ASP A 550 -5.34 14.61 18.90
N ILE A 551 -5.37 13.28 19.06
CA ILE A 551 -4.62 12.54 20.07
C ILE A 551 -3.63 11.61 19.38
N ASP A 552 -2.34 11.92 19.49
CA ASP A 552 -1.26 11.08 18.99
C ASP A 552 -0.91 9.97 19.98
N ARG A 553 -1.10 8.72 19.55
CA ARG A 553 -0.68 7.50 20.25
C ARG A 553 0.16 6.61 19.33
N SER A 554 0.71 7.17 18.26
CA SER A 554 1.62 6.46 17.36
C SER A 554 2.76 5.79 18.13
N GLN A 555 3.37 4.77 17.53
CA GLN A 555 4.48 4.00 18.12
C GLN A 555 4.14 3.23 19.41
N SER A 556 2.90 3.27 19.86
CA SER A 556 2.41 2.36 20.91
C SER A 556 2.38 0.93 20.38
N ALA A 557 2.58 -0.05 21.26
CA ALA A 557 2.48 -1.46 20.93
C ALA A 557 1.94 -2.26 22.12
N PHE A 558 1.18 -3.31 21.83
CA PHE A 558 0.62 -4.22 22.83
C PHE A 558 1.01 -5.68 22.52
N GLN A 559 1.80 -6.27 23.43
CA GLN A 559 2.34 -7.62 23.35
C GLN A 559 1.76 -8.51 24.44
N VAL A 560 1.06 -9.57 24.05
CA VAL A 560 0.58 -10.62 24.94
C VAL A 560 1.45 -11.86 24.70
N LEU A 561 2.22 -12.24 25.73
CA LEU A 561 3.27 -13.24 25.67
C LEU A 561 2.89 -14.48 26.48
N GLY A 562 1.70 -15.05 26.21
CA GLY A 562 1.29 -16.32 26.80
C GLY A 562 2.20 -17.49 26.37
N THR A 563 2.05 -18.63 27.04
CA THR A 563 2.78 -19.86 26.73
C THR A 563 1.84 -21.07 26.65
N PRO A 564 2.27 -22.21 26.10
CA PRO A 564 1.48 -23.45 26.13
C PRO A 564 1.11 -23.93 27.54
N ASN A 565 1.85 -23.53 28.57
CA ASN A 565 1.59 -23.93 29.96
C ASN A 565 0.65 -22.96 30.66
N ASN A 566 0.80 -21.65 30.40
CA ASN A 566 0.05 -20.59 31.06
C ASN A 566 -0.42 -19.58 30.01
N SER A 567 -1.73 -19.44 29.85
CA SER A 567 -2.31 -18.41 28.99
C SER A 567 -2.32 -17.05 29.66
N VAL A 568 -2.50 -15.98 28.89
CA VAL A 568 -2.96 -14.70 29.41
C VAL A 568 -4.49 -14.65 29.29
N TYR A 569 -5.18 -14.21 30.34
CA TYR A 569 -6.64 -14.26 30.41
C TYR A 569 -7.24 -12.86 30.27
N PHE A 570 -8.18 -12.71 29.34
CA PHE A 570 -9.00 -11.50 29.17
C PHE A 570 -10.47 -11.89 29.34
N THR A 571 -11.10 -11.44 30.42
CA THR A 571 -12.48 -11.82 30.75
C THR A 571 -13.29 -10.67 31.32
N SER A 572 -14.57 -10.93 31.56
CA SER A 572 -15.49 -10.01 32.23
C SER A 572 -15.15 -9.85 33.70
N LEU A 573 -15.37 -8.67 34.28
CA LEU A 573 -15.38 -8.47 35.73
C LEU A 573 -16.44 -9.35 36.43
N LEU A 574 -17.46 -9.83 35.71
CA LEU A 574 -18.48 -10.72 36.25
C LEU A 574 -18.04 -12.19 36.26
N ASP A 575 -16.88 -12.52 35.70
CA ASP A 575 -16.34 -13.88 35.66
C ASP A 575 -15.60 -14.21 36.96
N GLU A 576 -16.26 -14.96 37.82
CA GLU A 576 -15.73 -15.39 39.13
C GLU A 576 -14.98 -16.74 39.06
N GLU A 577 -14.80 -17.32 37.86
CA GLU A 577 -14.08 -18.59 37.67
C GLU A 577 -12.59 -18.41 37.37
N VAL A 578 -12.14 -17.18 37.11
CA VAL A 578 -10.76 -16.85 36.75
C VAL A 578 -10.36 -15.53 37.41
N GLY A 579 -9.25 -15.52 38.14
CA GLY A 579 -8.72 -14.34 38.80
C GLY A 579 -9.51 -13.92 40.03
N LYS A 580 -8.79 -13.47 41.06
CA LYS A 580 -9.34 -12.78 42.21
C LYS A 580 -9.40 -11.28 41.92
N ASP A 581 -10.53 -10.66 42.19
CA ASP A 581 -10.75 -9.22 42.11
C ASP A 581 -11.28 -8.66 43.44
N ASP A 582 -11.14 -7.35 43.61
CA ASP A 582 -11.55 -6.64 44.82
C ASP A 582 -13.00 -6.10 44.73
N ASP A 583 -13.59 -6.10 43.53
CA ASP A 583 -14.93 -5.57 43.21
C ASP A 583 -15.84 -6.61 42.51
N PRO A 584 -16.20 -7.72 43.19
CA PRO A 584 -16.93 -8.82 42.56
C PRO A 584 -18.30 -8.35 42.08
N GLY A 585 -18.55 -8.56 40.80
CA GLY A 585 -19.76 -8.09 40.13
C GLY A 585 -21.03 -8.82 40.57
N THR A 586 -22.20 -8.25 40.30
CA THR A 586 -23.47 -9.00 40.43
C THR A 586 -23.96 -9.48 39.06
N GLY A 587 -23.96 -10.80 38.86
CA GLY A 587 -24.46 -11.41 37.62
C GLY A 587 -23.64 -12.61 37.18
N ASP A 588 -24.03 -13.18 36.04
CA ASP A 588 -23.22 -14.15 35.31
C ASP A 588 -22.50 -13.40 34.16
N PRO A 589 -21.27 -13.78 33.79
CA PRO A 589 -20.56 -13.16 32.68
C PRO A 589 -21.27 -13.43 31.35
N GLY A 590 -21.26 -12.45 30.45
CA GLY A 590 -21.95 -12.53 29.17
C GLY A 590 -21.22 -11.82 28.03
N PRO A 591 -21.51 -12.19 26.77
CA PRO A 591 -21.01 -11.44 25.62
C PRO A 591 -21.40 -9.96 25.73
N GLU A 592 -20.51 -9.07 25.30
CA GLU A 592 -20.64 -7.59 25.37
C GLU A 592 -20.26 -6.94 26.70
N ASP A 593 -19.82 -7.69 27.70
CA ASP A 593 -19.41 -7.12 29.00
C ASP A 593 -18.24 -6.14 28.86
N TRP A 594 -17.41 -6.30 27.82
CA TRP A 594 -16.34 -5.39 27.46
C TRP A 594 -16.11 -5.35 25.94
N GLY A 595 -15.38 -4.35 25.45
CA GLY A 595 -15.19 -4.09 24.02
C GLY A 595 -14.36 -5.17 23.31
N GLY A 596 -13.12 -5.37 23.73
CA GLY A 596 -12.15 -6.19 23.02
C GLY A 596 -10.78 -5.52 22.96
N ILE A 597 -9.87 -6.08 22.17
CA ILE A 597 -8.54 -5.55 21.89
C ILE A 597 -8.56 -4.86 20.53
N ILE A 598 -8.22 -3.58 20.49
CA ILE A 598 -8.29 -2.73 19.30
C ILE A 598 -6.87 -2.34 18.87
N TYR A 599 -6.48 -2.78 17.67
CA TYR A 599 -5.27 -2.33 16.99
C TYR A 599 -5.66 -1.34 15.90
N GLN A 600 -5.23 -0.08 16.03
CA GLN A 600 -5.64 0.97 15.11
C GLN A 600 -4.46 1.80 14.62
N GLN A 601 -4.30 1.92 13.29
CA GLN A 601 -3.24 2.71 12.68
C GLN A 601 -3.72 3.63 11.56
N ASP A 602 -5.01 3.66 11.22
CA ASP A 602 -5.51 4.48 10.11
C ASP A 602 -5.23 5.97 10.28
N LYS A 603 -5.33 6.50 11.51
CA LYS A 603 -5.03 7.91 11.80
C LYS A 603 -3.54 8.20 11.74
N ASP A 604 -2.73 7.27 12.25
CA ASP A 604 -1.27 7.42 12.21
C ASP A 604 -0.73 7.34 10.78
N ARG A 605 -1.28 6.44 9.96
CA ARG A 605 -0.98 6.32 8.53
C ARG A 605 -1.42 7.57 7.76
N ALA A 606 -2.63 8.08 8.02
CA ALA A 606 -3.15 9.27 7.35
C ALA A 606 -2.33 10.54 7.62
N GLU A 607 -1.78 10.67 8.83
CA GLU A 607 -0.90 11.80 9.21
C GLU A 607 0.58 11.56 8.89
N GLY A 608 0.93 10.42 8.27
CA GLY A 608 2.32 10.06 7.98
C GLY A 608 3.21 9.87 9.21
N ARG A 609 2.62 9.54 10.37
CA ARG A 609 3.35 9.32 11.63
C ARG A 609 4.21 8.07 11.55
N PHE A 610 5.29 8.04 12.33
CA PHE A 610 6.19 6.89 12.39
C PHE A 610 5.47 5.65 12.92
N LEU A 611 5.64 4.53 12.21
CA LEU A 611 5.10 3.21 12.56
C LEU A 611 6.22 2.18 12.44
N TRP A 612 6.37 1.33 13.47
CA TRP A 612 7.38 0.28 13.50
C TRP A 612 7.21 -0.73 12.35
N GLU A 613 5.98 -1.06 11.99
CA GLU A 613 5.71 -1.99 10.90
C GLU A 613 6.16 -1.46 9.52
N ARG A 614 6.19 -0.14 9.32
CA ARG A 614 6.78 0.49 8.12
C ARG A 614 8.31 0.41 8.09
N ARG A 615 8.93 -0.10 9.16
CA ARG A 615 10.35 -0.48 9.22
C ARG A 615 10.54 -1.99 9.27
N GLY A 616 9.48 -2.75 9.02
CA GLY A 616 9.49 -4.21 9.12
C GLY A 616 9.67 -4.72 10.54
N ILE A 617 9.22 -3.95 11.54
CA ILE A 617 9.25 -4.33 12.95
C ILE A 617 7.80 -4.49 13.43
N PHE A 618 7.39 -5.72 13.69
CA PHE A 618 6.02 -6.06 14.09
C PHE A 618 5.95 -6.31 15.60
N LEU A 619 5.75 -5.23 16.36
CA LEU A 619 5.67 -5.33 17.82
C LEU A 619 4.32 -5.83 18.30
N ASP A 620 3.22 -5.54 17.62
CA ASP A 620 1.90 -5.96 18.08
C ASP A 620 1.73 -7.48 17.94
N HIS A 621 1.43 -8.15 19.07
CA HIS A 621 1.45 -9.60 19.17
C HIS A 621 0.44 -10.08 20.20
N VAL A 622 -0.39 -11.07 19.85
CA VAL A 622 -1.32 -11.74 20.77
C VAL A 622 -1.11 -13.24 20.69
N ASN A 623 -0.40 -13.80 21.67
CA ASN A 623 -0.08 -15.22 21.68
C ASN A 623 -0.57 -15.92 22.94
N HIS A 624 -1.13 -17.12 22.76
CA HIS A 624 -1.60 -17.98 23.85
C HIS A 624 -2.53 -17.26 24.85
N ALA A 625 -3.43 -16.42 24.36
CA ALA A 625 -4.45 -15.76 25.18
C ALA A 625 -5.76 -16.55 25.24
N ASP A 626 -6.46 -16.49 26.37
CA ASP A 626 -7.86 -16.90 26.51
C ASP A 626 -8.74 -15.64 26.61
N ILE A 627 -9.54 -15.38 25.58
CA ILE A 627 -10.32 -14.15 25.39
C ILE A 627 -11.81 -14.48 25.38
N LYS A 628 -12.53 -13.99 26.40
CA LYS A 628 -13.96 -14.27 26.60
C LYS A 628 -14.79 -13.02 26.75
N TYR A 629 -16.07 -13.14 26.41
CA TYR A 629 -17.13 -12.17 26.76
C TYR A 629 -16.96 -10.76 26.17
N GLY A 630 -16.09 -10.61 25.16
CA GLY A 630 -15.85 -9.34 24.47
C GLY A 630 -16.89 -9.02 23.40
N GLY A 631 -16.61 -7.97 22.64
CA GLY A 631 -17.40 -7.47 21.52
C GLY A 631 -18.42 -6.39 21.89
N GLY A 632 -18.39 -5.83 23.09
CA GLY A 632 -19.36 -4.83 23.57
C GLY A 632 -19.24 -3.46 22.91
N THR A 633 -20.27 -2.62 23.07
CA THR A 633 -20.20 -1.22 22.65
C THR A 633 -19.51 -0.38 23.72
N VAL A 634 -18.44 0.31 23.35
CA VAL A 634 -17.60 1.12 24.25
C VAL A 634 -17.43 2.53 23.71
N LEU A 635 -17.08 3.48 24.59
CA LEU A 635 -16.76 4.85 24.21
C LEU A 635 -15.24 5.01 24.12
N VAL A 636 -14.72 5.09 22.90
CA VAL A 636 -13.28 5.32 22.64
C VAL A 636 -13.09 6.79 22.29
N ASP A 637 -12.41 7.55 23.15
CA ASP A 637 -12.20 9.00 23.01
C ASP A 637 -13.49 9.79 22.70
N GLY A 638 -14.60 9.39 23.34
CA GLY A 638 -15.91 10.02 23.18
C GLY A 638 -16.73 9.54 21.98
N GLN A 639 -16.21 8.62 21.16
CA GLN A 639 -16.93 8.01 20.04
C GLN A 639 -17.39 6.60 20.40
N ALA A 640 -18.67 6.31 20.16
CA ALA A 640 -19.20 4.96 20.33
C ALA A 640 -18.62 4.03 19.27
N ARG A 641 -17.98 2.95 19.71
CA ARG A 641 -17.43 1.90 18.87
C ARG A 641 -17.93 0.55 19.32
N THR A 642 -17.98 -0.37 18.37
CA THR A 642 -18.48 -1.72 18.59
C THR A 642 -17.49 -2.73 18.00
N PRO A 643 -16.31 -2.89 18.61
CA PRO A 643 -15.27 -3.79 18.13
C PRO A 643 -15.69 -5.28 18.22
N SER A 644 -14.94 -6.13 17.51
CA SER A 644 -14.89 -7.58 17.77
C SER A 644 -13.96 -7.89 18.94
N ALA A 645 -13.81 -9.16 19.32
CA ALA A 645 -12.92 -9.52 20.43
C ALA A 645 -11.45 -9.09 20.16
N ILE A 646 -11.01 -9.23 18.91
CA ILE A 646 -9.84 -8.53 18.35
C ILE A 646 -10.30 -7.75 17.12
N ASP A 647 -10.09 -6.42 17.08
CA ASP A 647 -10.47 -5.54 15.97
C ASP A 647 -9.25 -4.83 15.39
N LEU A 648 -9.02 -4.99 14.09
CA LEU A 648 -7.88 -4.47 13.34
C LEU A 648 -8.35 -3.35 12.40
N THR A 649 -7.64 -2.22 12.42
CA THR A 649 -7.89 -1.09 11.53
C THR A 649 -6.56 -0.60 10.97
N ARG A 650 -6.28 -0.96 9.71
CA ARG A 650 -4.99 -0.82 9.01
C ARG A 650 -3.80 -1.33 9.83
N ALA A 651 -4.01 -2.39 10.60
CA ALA A 651 -3.04 -2.92 11.55
C ALA A 651 -2.75 -4.40 11.26
N ARG A 652 -1.49 -4.79 11.41
CA ARG A 652 -1.00 -6.12 11.07
C ARG A 652 -0.29 -6.79 12.26
N PRO A 653 -1.00 -7.15 13.34
CA PRO A 653 -0.42 -7.87 14.46
C PRO A 653 -0.28 -9.37 14.18
N THR A 654 0.63 -10.05 14.87
CA THR A 654 0.62 -11.52 14.93
C THR A 654 -0.40 -11.97 15.97
N ILE A 655 -1.31 -12.88 15.61
CA ILE A 655 -2.38 -13.40 16.46
C ILE A 655 -2.32 -14.93 16.41
N SER A 656 -1.72 -15.54 17.42
CA SER A 656 -1.37 -16.95 17.36
C SER A 656 -1.77 -17.75 18.61
N GLN A 657 -2.17 -19.01 18.42
CA GLN A 657 -2.47 -19.97 19.50
C GLN A 657 -3.47 -19.48 20.57
N ASN A 658 -4.38 -18.57 20.23
CA ASN A 658 -5.36 -18.04 21.18
C ASN A 658 -6.64 -18.90 21.25
N THR A 659 -7.36 -18.81 22.37
CA THR A 659 -8.71 -19.33 22.52
C THR A 659 -9.68 -18.15 22.61
N LEU A 660 -10.59 -18.02 21.65
CA LEU A 660 -11.60 -16.96 21.63
C LEU A 660 -12.98 -17.57 21.74
N THR A 661 -13.67 -17.33 22.87
CA THR A 661 -14.98 -17.94 23.12
C THR A 661 -16.01 -16.99 23.70
N PHE A 662 -17.29 -17.26 23.43
CA PHE A 662 -18.43 -16.51 23.99
C PHE A 662 -18.40 -15.00 23.71
N ASN A 663 -17.78 -14.57 22.61
CA ASN A 663 -17.77 -13.17 22.20
C ASN A 663 -19.01 -12.81 21.38
N ALA A 664 -19.47 -11.58 21.52
CA ALA A 664 -20.74 -11.11 20.93
C ALA A 664 -20.74 -11.00 19.40
N ARG A 665 -19.56 -11.01 18.76
CA ARG A 665 -19.32 -10.70 17.34
C ARG A 665 -18.44 -11.76 16.68
N ALA A 666 -17.78 -11.40 15.58
CA ALA A 666 -16.68 -12.19 15.07
C ALA A 666 -15.57 -12.28 16.13
N ALA A 667 -14.85 -13.40 16.12
CA ALA A 667 -13.68 -13.55 16.99
C ALA A 667 -12.61 -12.50 16.63
N ILE A 668 -12.35 -12.34 15.33
CA ILE A 668 -11.42 -11.35 14.79
C ILE A 668 -12.16 -10.54 13.73
N ALA A 669 -11.87 -9.24 13.62
CA ALA A 669 -12.31 -8.42 12.50
C ALA A 669 -11.18 -7.53 12.01
N ALA A 670 -11.12 -7.32 10.69
CA ALA A 670 -10.11 -6.49 10.05
C ALA A 670 -10.73 -5.66 8.94
N ASP A 671 -10.29 -4.41 8.74
CA ASP A 671 -10.63 -3.65 7.54
C ASP A 671 -9.82 -4.13 6.31
N PRO A 672 -10.26 -3.86 5.07
CA PRO A 672 -9.59 -4.40 3.88
C PRO A 672 -8.10 -4.04 3.76
N ASP A 673 -7.72 -2.82 4.17
CA ASP A 673 -6.33 -2.37 4.14
C ASP A 673 -5.44 -3.01 5.20
N SER A 674 -6.00 -3.70 6.19
CA SER A 674 -5.21 -4.51 7.12
C SER A 674 -4.55 -5.71 6.44
N PHE A 675 -4.92 -6.06 5.19
CA PHE A 675 -4.35 -7.17 4.43
C PHE A 675 -3.18 -6.76 3.51
N GLU A 676 -2.63 -5.56 3.69
CA GLU A 676 -1.48 -5.07 2.94
C GLU A 676 -0.31 -6.07 2.96
N GLU A 677 0.20 -6.39 1.77
CA GLU A 677 1.42 -7.17 1.57
C GLU A 677 2.64 -6.26 1.47
N THR A 678 3.74 -6.64 2.13
CA THR A 678 4.98 -5.88 2.13
C THR A 678 6.17 -6.81 2.20
N ASN A 679 7.03 -6.77 1.19
CA ASN A 679 8.32 -7.46 1.17
C ASN A 679 9.49 -6.57 1.59
N PHE A 680 9.24 -5.28 1.85
CA PHE A 680 10.23 -4.28 2.26
C PHE A 680 11.31 -3.95 1.24
N HIS A 681 11.21 -4.42 -0.01
CA HIS A 681 12.20 -4.17 -1.04
C HIS A 681 12.00 -2.86 -1.80
N SER A 682 10.76 -2.33 -1.82
CA SER A 682 10.48 -1.09 -2.54
C SER A 682 11.27 0.10 -1.97
N PRO A 683 11.64 1.08 -2.80
CA PRO A 683 12.46 2.25 -2.42
C PRO A 683 11.98 2.97 -1.16
N THR A 684 10.66 3.03 -0.93
CA THR A 684 10.05 3.65 0.26
C THR A 684 10.59 3.10 1.57
N PHE A 685 10.90 1.80 1.63
CA PHE A 685 11.48 1.14 2.82
C PHE A 685 13.00 1.24 2.89
N GLN A 686 13.67 1.46 1.76
CA GLN A 686 15.12 1.42 1.59
C GLN A 686 15.80 2.79 1.82
N THR A 687 15.03 3.84 2.11
CA THR A 687 15.53 5.23 2.30
C THR A 687 16.63 5.39 3.36
N ALA A 688 16.69 4.53 4.38
CA ALA A 688 17.72 4.58 5.43
C ALA A 688 19.02 3.83 5.07
N GLY A 689 19.04 3.16 3.91
CA GLY A 689 20.13 2.33 3.43
C GLY A 689 19.59 1.02 2.83
N ALA A 690 20.22 0.55 1.77
CA ALA A 690 19.82 -0.67 1.09
C ALA A 690 20.04 -1.91 1.98
N PHE A 691 19.01 -2.73 2.14
CA PHE A 691 19.02 -4.00 2.86
C PHE A 691 18.18 -5.05 2.13
N THR A 692 18.41 -6.32 2.47
CA THR A 692 17.60 -7.45 2.01
C THR A 692 16.78 -7.95 3.18
N SER A 693 15.46 -8.03 3.02
CA SER A 693 14.60 -8.67 4.01
C SER A 693 14.64 -10.18 3.78
N ASP A 694 14.68 -10.94 4.87
CA ASP A 694 14.43 -12.38 4.92
C ASP A 694 13.00 -12.70 5.38
N TYR A 695 12.15 -11.68 5.46
CA TYR A 695 10.77 -11.78 5.86
C TYR A 695 9.89 -10.91 4.97
N VAL A 696 8.64 -11.33 4.84
CA VAL A 696 7.55 -10.56 4.27
C VAL A 696 6.49 -10.38 5.35
N ARG A 697 5.57 -9.44 5.12
CA ARG A 697 4.34 -9.35 5.90
C ARG A 697 3.16 -9.29 4.97
N VAL A 698 2.22 -10.21 5.15
CA VAL A 698 0.97 -10.23 4.42
C VAL A 698 -0.12 -10.11 5.45
N GLY A 699 -0.72 -8.93 5.54
CA GLY A 699 -1.76 -8.67 6.53
C GLY A 699 -1.39 -8.97 7.99
N PRO A 700 -2.37 -9.22 8.87
CA PRO A 700 -2.12 -9.88 10.15
C PRO A 700 -1.54 -11.28 9.92
N ASP A 701 -0.81 -11.81 10.91
CA ASP A 701 -0.21 -13.14 10.83
C ASP A 701 -0.98 -14.03 11.81
N ILE A 702 -1.84 -14.90 11.28
CA ILE A 702 -2.84 -15.62 12.06
C ILE A 702 -2.63 -17.13 11.96
N ASP A 703 -2.34 -17.77 13.10
CA ASP A 703 -2.27 -19.23 13.17
C ASP A 703 -2.73 -19.85 14.49
N GLY A 704 -3.27 -21.07 14.44
CA GLY A 704 -3.44 -21.91 15.63
C GLY A 704 -4.53 -21.44 16.60
N ASN A 705 -5.35 -20.46 16.21
CA ASN A 705 -6.41 -19.92 17.05
C ASN A 705 -7.62 -20.87 17.11
N PHE A 706 -8.11 -21.14 18.31
CA PHE A 706 -9.31 -21.92 18.56
C PHE A 706 -10.52 -21.00 18.79
N LEU A 707 -11.51 -21.10 17.91
CA LEU A 707 -12.71 -20.23 17.92
C LEU A 707 -13.96 -21.06 18.19
N ASP A 708 -14.65 -20.81 19.30
CA ASP A 708 -15.88 -21.52 19.64
C ASP A 708 -16.93 -20.63 20.29
N ASN A 709 -18.22 -20.89 20.04
CA ASN A 709 -19.35 -20.14 20.61
C ASN A 709 -19.29 -18.60 20.51
N ASN A 710 -18.60 -18.05 19.51
CA ASN A 710 -18.74 -16.64 19.13
C ASN A 710 -19.94 -16.48 18.20
N SER A 711 -20.47 -15.27 18.06
CA SER A 711 -21.51 -15.00 17.03
C SER A 711 -21.03 -15.35 15.62
N GLN A 712 -19.74 -15.16 15.33
CA GLN A 712 -19.08 -15.67 14.13
C GLN A 712 -17.70 -16.27 14.49
N ASN A 713 -17.51 -17.57 14.28
CA ASN A 713 -16.23 -18.26 14.47
C ASN A 713 -15.35 -18.12 13.23
N GLY A 714 -14.76 -16.95 13.05
CA GLY A 714 -13.85 -16.63 11.94
C GLY A 714 -13.39 -15.18 12.02
N MET A 715 -12.72 -14.74 10.96
CA MET A 715 -12.31 -13.35 10.77
C MET A 715 -13.28 -12.64 9.84
N ARG A 716 -13.93 -11.57 10.32
CA ARG A 716 -14.79 -10.74 9.46
C ARG A 716 -13.98 -9.65 8.77
N ILE A 717 -14.09 -9.56 7.45
CA ILE A 717 -13.63 -8.40 6.69
C ILE A 717 -14.67 -7.28 6.84
N ARG A 718 -14.32 -6.26 7.63
CA ARG A 718 -15.18 -5.13 7.98
C ARG A 718 -15.08 -4.03 6.93
N VAL A 719 -15.95 -4.10 5.92
CA VAL A 719 -16.12 -3.01 4.96
C VAL A 719 -16.97 -1.91 5.60
N LEU A 720 -16.37 -0.74 5.82
CA LEU A 720 -17.08 0.41 6.38
C LEU A 720 -17.97 1.07 5.32
N THR A 721 -19.28 1.02 5.53
CA THR A 721 -20.29 1.73 4.72
C THR A 721 -21.08 2.68 5.61
N GLY A 722 -20.75 3.96 5.57
CA GLY A 722 -21.57 4.99 6.22
C GLY A 722 -22.92 5.12 5.50
N ALA A 723 -24.00 5.45 6.23
CA ALA A 723 -25.29 5.69 5.58
C ALA A 723 -25.20 6.88 4.61
N GLY A 724 -25.34 6.62 3.30
CA GLY A 724 -25.16 7.63 2.25
C GLY A 724 -23.70 8.04 2.01
N GLN A 725 -22.74 7.21 2.41
CA GLN A 725 -21.33 7.33 2.05
C GLN A 725 -20.94 6.20 1.10
N GLU A 726 -19.88 6.41 0.34
CA GLU A 726 -19.28 5.35 -0.46
C GLU A 726 -18.74 4.22 0.43
N THR A 727 -18.66 3.04 -0.16
CA THR A 727 -18.08 1.86 0.48
C THR A 727 -16.57 2.09 0.60
N ALA A 728 -15.99 1.91 1.79
CA ALA A 728 -14.54 2.04 1.94
C ALA A 728 -13.83 0.95 1.10
N PRO A 729 -13.01 1.32 0.09
CA PRO A 729 -12.32 0.36 -0.74
C PRO A 729 -11.07 -0.20 -0.06
N MET A 730 -10.56 -1.31 -0.58
CA MET A 730 -9.19 -1.75 -0.40
C MET A 730 -8.29 -0.90 -1.30
N THR A 731 -7.30 -0.22 -0.73
CA THR A 731 -6.43 0.74 -1.44
C THR A 731 -4.96 0.33 -1.45
N VAL A 732 -4.67 -0.92 -1.09
CA VAL A 732 -3.32 -1.48 -0.97
C VAL A 732 -3.23 -2.76 -1.78
N SER A 733 -2.04 -3.10 -2.29
CA SER A 733 -1.74 -4.46 -2.70
C SER A 733 -1.83 -5.35 -1.46
N GLY A 734 -2.74 -6.32 -1.48
CA GLY A 734 -2.95 -7.16 -0.32
C GLY A 734 -3.46 -8.53 -0.69
N ARG A 735 -3.23 -9.46 0.22
CA ARG A 735 -3.51 -10.88 0.03
C ARG A 735 -4.11 -11.44 1.31
N TRP A 736 -5.05 -12.38 1.14
CA TRP A 736 -5.69 -13.09 2.24
C TRP A 736 -5.10 -14.50 2.29
N ASP A 737 -4.00 -14.69 3.03
CA ASP A 737 -3.25 -15.94 3.07
C ASP A 737 -3.35 -16.70 4.41
N ASP A 738 -4.04 -16.14 5.42
CA ASP A 738 -4.31 -16.81 6.69
C ASP A 738 -5.30 -18.00 6.51
N ILE A 739 -4.83 -19.12 5.96
CA ILE A 739 -5.66 -20.31 5.68
C ILE A 739 -6.11 -21.06 6.94
N SER A 740 -5.53 -20.73 8.10
CA SER A 740 -5.86 -21.30 9.41
C SER A 740 -7.21 -20.79 9.95
N ILE A 741 -7.76 -19.71 9.38
CA ILE A 741 -9.00 -19.05 9.80
C ILE A 741 -9.95 -18.81 8.64
N ALA A 742 -11.26 -18.98 8.89
CA ALA A 742 -12.27 -18.66 7.90
C ALA A 742 -12.42 -17.13 7.74
N HIS A 743 -12.13 -16.63 6.53
CA HIS A 743 -12.41 -15.26 6.12
C HIS A 743 -13.90 -15.09 5.80
N ILE A 744 -14.56 -14.09 6.40
CA ILE A 744 -16.00 -13.84 6.28
C ILE A 744 -16.22 -12.46 5.66
N LEU A 745 -16.64 -12.43 4.39
CA LEU A 745 -17.08 -11.23 3.70
C LEU A 745 -18.61 -11.22 3.56
N THR A 746 -19.26 -10.26 4.20
CA THR A 746 -20.74 -10.09 4.15
C THR A 746 -21.20 -8.91 3.30
N ASP A 747 -20.30 -7.97 3.06
CA ASP A 747 -20.56 -6.68 2.43
C ASP A 747 -19.83 -6.63 1.07
N LYS A 748 -20.24 -5.74 0.16
CA LYS A 748 -19.53 -5.54 -1.12
C LYS A 748 -18.13 -5.02 -0.81
N LEU A 749 -17.09 -5.72 -1.25
CA LEU A 749 -15.72 -5.21 -1.25
C LEU A 749 -15.49 -4.47 -2.57
N GLU A 750 -15.00 -3.24 -2.46
CA GLU A 750 -14.47 -2.48 -3.59
C GLU A 750 -12.95 -2.54 -3.53
N VAL A 751 -12.29 -2.87 -4.64
CA VAL A 751 -10.84 -2.87 -4.75
C VAL A 751 -10.47 -1.69 -5.65
N ARG A 752 -9.66 -0.78 -5.13
CA ARG A 752 -9.20 0.39 -5.89
C ARG A 752 -7.94 0.01 -6.64
N GLY A 753 -8.04 -0.04 -7.97
CA GLY A 753 -6.89 -0.10 -8.87
C GLY A 753 -6.22 1.27 -9.07
N THR A 754 -5.19 1.29 -9.89
CA THR A 754 -4.34 2.45 -10.23
C THR A 754 -4.53 2.91 -11.68
N ALA A 755 -5.73 2.71 -12.23
CA ALA A 755 -6.01 3.02 -13.63
C ALA A 755 -5.58 4.44 -14.05
N GLY A 756 -5.08 4.55 -15.28
CA GLY A 756 -4.64 5.78 -15.94
C GLY A 756 -3.13 6.04 -15.88
N GLY A 757 -2.36 5.06 -15.42
CA GLY A 757 -0.90 5.17 -15.36
C GLY A 757 -0.38 6.30 -14.45
N PRO A 758 0.88 6.73 -14.65
CA PRO A 758 1.52 7.71 -13.79
C PRO A 758 1.01 9.13 -14.04
N ARG A 759 1.07 9.94 -12.98
CA ARG A 759 0.83 11.39 -13.03
C ARG A 759 2.16 12.13 -12.89
N LEU A 760 2.49 12.96 -13.87
CA LEU A 760 3.61 13.87 -13.81
C LEU A 760 3.31 14.99 -12.80
N GLU A 761 4.06 15.01 -11.69
CA GLU A 761 3.92 16.06 -10.69
C GLU A 761 4.86 17.24 -11.02
N GLU A 762 4.26 18.36 -11.41
CA GLU A 762 4.99 19.56 -11.83
C GLU A 762 4.87 20.72 -10.85
N THR A 763 3.94 20.64 -9.88
CA THR A 763 3.61 21.75 -9.01
C THR A 763 4.32 21.63 -7.65
N PRO A 764 5.38 22.41 -7.38
CA PRO A 764 6.09 22.33 -6.11
C PRO A 764 5.31 23.01 -4.96
N PRO A 765 5.59 22.65 -3.69
CA PRO A 765 4.99 23.33 -2.54
C PRO A 765 5.30 24.83 -2.53
N PRO A 766 4.32 25.71 -2.24
CA PRO A 766 4.59 27.15 -2.19
C PRO A 766 5.39 27.52 -0.93
N ALA A 767 6.57 28.11 -1.12
CA ALA A 767 7.44 28.56 -0.02
C ALA A 767 7.35 30.06 0.31
N GLU A 768 6.66 30.87 -0.51
CA GLU A 768 6.67 32.34 -0.42
C GLU A 768 6.15 32.88 0.92
N LEU A 769 5.17 32.20 1.52
CA LEU A 769 4.55 32.63 2.78
C LEU A 769 5.19 32.02 4.03
N VAL A 770 6.20 31.16 3.87
CA VAL A 770 6.90 30.51 4.99
C VAL A 770 7.72 31.56 5.74
N THR A 771 7.52 31.61 7.05
CA THR A 771 8.22 32.54 7.94
C THR A 771 9.25 31.81 8.78
N LEU A 772 10.41 32.42 8.95
CA LEU A 772 11.49 31.91 9.81
C LEU A 772 11.69 32.87 10.98
N ASP A 773 11.65 32.35 12.20
CA ASP A 773 11.99 33.10 13.41
C ASP A 773 13.01 32.34 14.26
N SER A 774 13.77 33.07 15.08
CA SER A 774 14.75 32.50 16.01
C SER A 774 14.34 32.89 17.43
N PRO A 775 13.83 31.96 18.26
CA PRO A 775 13.39 32.27 19.61
C PRO A 775 14.53 32.90 20.45
N ASN A 776 14.36 34.15 20.89
CA ASN A 776 15.32 34.81 21.76
C ASN A 776 15.16 34.32 23.21
N GLY A 777 16.13 33.60 23.78
CA GLY A 777 16.29 33.54 25.25
C GLY A 777 16.60 32.20 25.94
N ALA A 778 16.74 31.07 25.25
CA ALA A 778 17.28 29.83 25.83
C ALA A 778 17.97 29.01 24.73
N PRO A 779 19.07 28.28 25.01
CA PRO A 779 19.76 27.47 24.01
C PRO A 779 18.95 26.18 23.79
N VAL A 780 17.80 26.30 23.15
CA VAL A 780 17.09 25.16 22.57
C VAL A 780 17.68 25.04 21.16
N GLY A 781 18.52 24.03 20.94
CA GLY A 781 19.12 23.74 19.63
C GLY A 781 20.60 24.16 19.46
N SER A 782 21.24 23.51 18.48
CA SER A 782 22.66 23.59 18.17
C SER A 782 22.96 24.32 16.84
N LEU A 783 21.95 24.90 16.20
CA LEU A 783 22.12 25.56 14.89
C LEU A 783 22.96 26.83 15.01
N ALA A 784 23.89 27.03 14.07
CA ALA A 784 24.71 28.22 13.95
C ALA A 784 25.01 28.51 12.47
N GLY A 785 24.82 29.77 12.05
CA GLY A 785 25.01 30.17 10.66
C GLY A 785 23.74 30.71 10.01
N THR A 786 23.80 30.91 8.70
CA THR A 786 22.66 31.32 7.87
C THR A 786 22.01 30.08 7.27
N PHE A 787 20.69 30.02 7.37
CA PHE A 787 19.87 28.92 6.89
C PHE A 787 18.72 29.47 6.05
N ASP A 788 18.44 28.81 4.95
CA ASP A 788 17.13 28.78 4.30
C ASP A 788 16.69 27.33 4.13
N TYR A 789 15.46 27.16 3.68
CA TYR A 789 14.81 25.86 3.62
C TYR A 789 14.14 25.63 2.27
N ARG A 790 13.93 24.35 1.95
CA ARG A 790 13.08 23.88 0.86
C ARG A 790 12.11 22.83 1.38
N LEU A 791 11.00 22.67 0.68
CA LEU A 791 9.94 21.73 1.02
C LEU A 791 9.65 20.85 -0.18
N THR A 792 9.36 19.58 0.06
CA THR A 792 8.73 18.68 -0.92
C THR A 792 7.43 18.16 -0.32
N PHE A 793 6.46 17.80 -1.16
CA PHE A 793 5.34 16.97 -0.73
C PHE A 793 5.66 15.50 -1.00
N ILE A 794 5.13 14.63 -0.14
CA ILE A 794 5.25 13.17 -0.26
C ILE A 794 3.85 12.58 -0.44
N ASP A 795 3.69 11.72 -1.42
CA ASP A 795 2.45 10.98 -1.62
C ASP A 795 2.30 9.80 -0.65
N ALA A 796 1.17 9.10 -0.75
CA ALA A 796 0.90 7.92 0.08
C ALA A 796 1.87 6.74 -0.18
N LYS A 797 2.43 6.66 -1.40
CA LYS A 797 3.42 5.64 -1.82
C LYS A 797 4.84 5.98 -1.29
N GLY A 798 5.07 7.20 -0.83
CA GLY A 798 6.36 7.66 -0.30
C GLY A 798 7.24 8.37 -1.32
N VAL A 799 6.71 8.65 -2.52
CA VAL A 799 7.37 9.35 -3.62
C VAL A 799 7.37 10.85 -3.32
N GLU A 800 8.51 11.49 -3.54
CA GLU A 800 8.68 12.93 -3.33
C GLU A 800 8.43 13.71 -4.62
N GLY A 801 7.57 14.72 -4.54
CA GLY A 801 7.37 15.67 -5.64
C GLY A 801 8.49 16.71 -5.75
N PRO A 802 8.39 17.63 -6.72
CA PRO A 802 9.37 18.67 -6.97
C PRO A 802 9.57 19.57 -5.75
N ALA A 803 10.83 19.97 -5.51
CA ALA A 803 11.19 20.85 -4.41
C ALA A 803 10.69 22.28 -4.62
N SER A 804 10.22 22.90 -3.55
CA SER A 804 9.84 24.31 -3.50
C SER A 804 10.99 25.23 -3.92
N ASP A 805 10.62 26.45 -4.28
CA ASP A 805 11.53 27.59 -4.21
C ASP A 805 12.12 27.72 -2.79
N VAL A 806 13.27 28.39 -2.70
CA VAL A 806 13.92 28.63 -1.40
C VAL A 806 13.05 29.56 -0.53
N THR A 807 12.94 29.26 0.76
CA THR A 807 12.33 30.20 1.71
C THR A 807 13.18 31.47 1.83
N GLY A 808 12.68 32.48 2.56
CA GLY A 808 13.57 33.52 3.09
C GLY A 808 14.70 32.91 3.94
N SER A 809 15.82 33.62 4.11
CA SER A 809 16.94 33.14 4.94
C SER A 809 16.90 33.76 6.35
N ILE A 810 17.38 33.00 7.35
CA ILE A 810 17.56 33.45 8.72
C ILE A 810 19.00 33.20 9.18
N THR A 811 19.56 34.10 9.98
CA THR A 811 20.88 33.91 10.60
C THR A 811 20.72 33.62 12.08
N VAL A 812 21.14 32.43 12.49
CA VAL A 812 21.26 32.02 13.89
C VAL A 812 22.69 32.30 14.34
N GLY A 813 22.86 32.76 15.58
CA GLY A 813 24.15 33.08 16.19
C GLY A 813 25.04 31.84 16.42
N THR A 814 25.60 31.70 17.62
CA THR A 814 26.53 30.61 17.93
C THR A 814 25.86 29.28 18.28
N SER A 815 24.57 29.30 18.64
CA SER A 815 23.73 28.14 18.96
C SER A 815 22.29 28.63 19.04
N GLY A 816 21.34 27.87 18.49
CA GLY A 816 19.92 28.16 18.60
C GLY A 816 19.05 27.21 17.80
N ALA A 817 17.78 27.58 17.65
CA ALA A 817 16.80 26.90 16.81
C ALA A 817 16.13 27.90 15.88
N VAL A 818 15.53 27.37 14.82
CA VAL A 818 14.66 28.12 13.91
C VAL A 818 13.26 27.57 14.05
N THR A 819 12.29 28.46 14.27
CA THR A 819 10.86 28.14 14.21
C THR A 819 10.35 28.50 12.83
N LEU A 820 9.71 27.53 12.16
CA LEU A 820 9.05 27.74 10.88
C LEU A 820 7.55 27.96 11.12
N GLY A 821 7.00 29.05 10.57
CA GLY A 821 5.58 29.36 10.60
C GLY A 821 4.98 29.40 9.20
N ASN A 822 3.66 29.21 9.09
CA ASN A 822 2.91 29.20 7.83
C ASN A 822 3.44 28.19 6.80
N LEU A 823 3.84 27.01 7.25
CA LEU A 823 4.15 25.92 6.33
C LEU A 823 2.89 25.60 5.50
N PRO A 824 3.03 25.42 4.17
CA PRO A 824 1.89 25.09 3.33
C PRO A 824 1.23 23.79 3.85
N PRO A 825 -0.12 23.74 3.90
CA PRO A 825 -0.81 22.51 4.20
C PRO A 825 -0.57 21.51 3.08
N VAL A 826 -0.50 20.24 3.43
CA VAL A 826 -0.52 19.14 2.45
C VAL A 826 -1.95 19.06 1.90
N ALA A 827 -2.10 18.87 0.58
CA ALA A 827 -3.39 18.81 -0.10
C ALA A 827 -3.32 17.82 -1.28
N GLY A 828 -4.48 17.42 -1.82
CA GLY A 828 -4.55 16.49 -2.95
C GLY A 828 -4.19 15.07 -2.55
N SER A 829 -3.34 14.42 -3.36
CA SER A 829 -2.85 13.04 -3.16
C SER A 829 -1.69 12.93 -2.17
N PHE A 830 -1.18 14.05 -1.67
CA PHE A 830 -0.06 14.07 -0.74
C PHE A 830 -0.50 13.80 0.71
N VAL A 831 0.35 13.11 1.47
CA VAL A 831 0.10 12.76 2.89
C VAL A 831 1.09 13.43 3.84
N ALA A 832 2.24 13.87 3.35
CA ALA A 832 3.26 14.48 4.17
C ALA A 832 4.07 15.54 3.41
N ARG A 833 4.95 16.22 4.15
CA ARG A 833 5.96 17.14 3.58
C ARG A 833 7.32 16.85 4.18
N ARG A 834 8.38 16.86 3.37
CA ARG A 834 9.76 16.90 3.88
C ARG A 834 10.25 18.32 3.93
N LEU A 835 11.04 18.61 4.96
CA LEU A 835 11.71 19.89 5.12
C LEU A 835 13.20 19.66 4.96
N TYR A 836 13.82 20.43 4.09
CA TYR A 836 15.25 20.40 3.83
C TYR A 836 15.86 21.72 4.25
N ARG A 837 16.97 21.67 4.99
CA ARG A 837 17.70 22.84 5.48
C ARG A 837 18.99 23.00 4.69
N GLN A 838 19.31 24.22 4.29
CA GLN A 838 20.60 24.49 3.66
C GLN A 838 21.76 24.16 4.61
N VAL A 839 22.77 23.47 4.11
CA VAL A 839 24.03 23.25 4.82
C VAL A 839 24.87 24.54 4.76
N PRO A 840 25.19 25.18 5.91
CA PRO A 840 25.82 26.50 5.92
C PRO A 840 27.10 26.59 5.09
N GLY A 841 27.15 27.57 4.18
CA GLY A 841 28.31 27.81 3.33
C GLY A 841 28.39 26.94 2.08
N THR A 842 27.36 26.14 1.80
CA THR A 842 27.22 25.31 0.59
C THR A 842 25.94 25.63 -0.16
N THR A 843 25.75 25.01 -1.33
CA THR A 843 24.47 24.98 -2.07
C THR A 843 23.61 23.77 -1.74
N ASP A 844 24.10 22.89 -0.86
CA ASP A 844 23.49 21.61 -0.58
C ASP A 844 22.44 21.77 0.52
N TYR A 845 21.42 20.92 0.47
CA TYR A 845 20.39 20.84 1.50
C TYR A 845 20.42 19.48 2.17
N GLU A 846 20.18 19.44 3.47
CA GLU A 846 20.05 18.22 4.26
C GLU A 846 18.63 18.08 4.79
N PHE A 847 18.12 16.84 4.81
CA PHE A 847 16.80 16.54 5.36
C PHE A 847 16.77 16.87 6.86
N VAL A 848 15.75 17.61 7.29
CA VAL A 848 15.49 17.88 8.70
C VAL A 848 14.59 16.76 9.21
N GLN A 849 15.18 15.82 9.95
CA GLN A 849 14.44 14.74 10.61
C GLN A 849 13.32 15.35 11.49
N GLN A 850 12.08 14.96 11.20
CA GLN A 850 10.89 15.38 11.96
C GLN A 850 10.74 14.57 13.23
#